data_AF-A0A954U2U4-F1
#
_entry.id   AF-A0A954U2U4-F1
#
_cell.length_a   1.000
_cell.length_b   1.000
_cell.length_c   1.000
_cell.angle_alpha   90.00
_cell.angle_beta   90.00
_cell.angle_gamma   90.00
#
_symmetry.space_group_name_H-M   'P 1'
#
loop_
_entity.id
_entity.type
_entity.pdbx_description
1 polymer ?
#
loop_
_entity_poly.entity_id
_entity_poly.type
_entity_poly.pdbx_seq_one_letter_code
_entity_poly.pdbx_strand_id
1 'polypeptide(L)'
;MQRRCNVRPTFCTWFVDYRSAVLALLMVAFFTRTLAAQDELAKRLQPIMSGYSGQVAVAIEHLSRPESFYYQADQAMPTASLIKFPIMIEAYRQAAAGQLDLQKMVTLSDDDKVPGSGILTTHFSAGAAFQLRDAIRLMIAYSDNTATNLVIDQIGLPATTACMENLSCPNTQLHSKVFRRDTSIAVERSRQFGLGSTTAREMVSLFRRLAEGKLADQTVTDEMLSHLYACDDRSKIGRGLPVGTKFAHKTGSVAKSRCDAGLIDSPTGKIIICVLTNENSDESWTDENAAHKLCGDIGRVAFEFFNPPTKVAADAQPQVLRVGAEGRLVATLQRTLSARLAPSVEIDIDGDFGPQTEQAVRQFQELHKLPVTGAVDEATWKALGSLVESGPVVPEPELVNATPPVRGPADSLDGPPHVTCKAWGVFDGATGDLLWGHEPSRRVNPASTTKMMTALLTLEWAAQRPDRFSELVTFSSRADKTAGSTADLNAGEQVSVGELLYGLMLPSGNDASVALAEHVGQTLPEPAAGSDPVVEDPLARFVQLMNQRAAELGMQETHYENPHGLTVEGHLTSARDLARLAQFALKNETFQRIVNTVQHGATVRSVDGYERNVLWKNTNRLLSFDGYDGVKTGTTDAAGACLVASGKRDGRHLIVVVLGSTSSDGRYADSRNLFRWAWTADQPGQQQATEDRADPVLVSDLALRLHQDCLVIDGHNDLPWRMRELGATFDEIDIAKSQPKMHTDIPRLRQGGVGAQFWSVYVPVEVGRQGKALLTTLEQIDRVHSLVEHYPDVFQLAGSVAEIREARANGKIASLIGVEGGHSIENSLSVLRQLYQRGARYMTLTHSSNLDWADSATDEANHHGLTPFGEEVVREMNRLGMLVDLSHVSVETMRHALRITKAPVIFSHSSARAVADHPRNVPDEILQLLPQNGGVVMVNFYPSFVVPAAAERSV
;
A
#
# COMPACT_ATOMS: atom_id res chain seq x y z
N MET A 1 32.69 36.75 79.73
CA MET A 1 32.56 38.02 80.49
C MET A 1 31.18 38.62 80.18
N GLN A 2 30.40 38.93 81.23
CA GLN A 2 29.14 39.72 81.32
C GLN A 2 28.01 39.43 80.30
N ARG A 3 26.90 38.74 80.62
CA ARG A 3 25.73 38.98 81.52
C ARG A 3 24.76 40.12 81.14
N ARG A 4 23.49 39.67 80.93
CA ARG A 4 22.16 40.28 81.20
C ARG A 4 21.60 41.25 80.15
N CYS A 5 20.44 40.97 79.53
CA CYS A 5 19.04 40.74 79.98
C CYS A 5 18.25 42.00 80.38
N ASN A 6 17.05 42.10 79.76
CA ASN A 6 15.87 42.94 80.00
C ASN A 6 15.99 44.40 79.52
N VAL A 7 15.00 44.97 78.80
CA VAL A 7 13.57 45.12 79.16
C VAL A 7 12.67 45.26 77.89
N ARG A 8 11.44 44.70 77.95
CA ARG A 8 10.28 44.82 77.02
C ARG A 8 9.53 46.18 77.22
N PRO A 9 8.77 46.73 76.23
CA PRO A 9 7.35 46.35 76.09
C PRO A 9 6.76 46.30 74.66
N THR A 10 5.86 45.33 74.47
CA THR A 10 4.62 45.25 73.66
C THR A 10 4.48 46.07 72.37
N PHE A 11 4.26 45.38 71.24
CA PHE A 11 2.99 45.34 70.48
C PHE A 11 3.10 44.32 69.31
N CYS A 12 1.96 43.84 68.81
CA CYS A 12 1.78 42.97 67.62
C CYS A 12 1.92 41.43 67.78
N THR A 13 0.85 40.80 68.28
CA THR A 13 0.47 39.42 67.97
C THR A 13 -0.86 39.43 67.22
N TRP A 14 -0.86 39.66 65.90
CA TRP A 14 -2.05 39.53 65.04
C TRP A 14 -1.74 39.16 63.56
N PHE A 15 -0.53 38.70 63.22
CA PHE A 15 -0.13 38.47 61.82
C PHE A 15 0.37 37.07 61.46
N VAL A 16 0.34 36.09 62.38
CA VAL A 16 0.87 34.73 62.12
C VAL A 16 -0.23 33.69 61.81
N ASP A 17 -1.48 33.89 62.23
CA ASP A 17 -2.55 32.90 62.02
C ASP A 17 -3.26 32.96 60.65
N TYR A 18 -3.17 34.08 59.93
CA TYR A 18 -3.90 34.23 58.67
C TYR A 18 -3.29 33.42 57.52
N ARG A 19 -1.96 33.26 57.49
CA ARG A 19 -1.27 32.48 56.43
C ARG A 19 -1.49 30.97 56.58
N SER A 20 -1.52 30.45 57.80
CA SER A 20 -1.76 29.03 58.07
C SER A 20 -3.23 28.66 57.84
N ALA A 21 -4.17 29.53 58.21
CA ALA A 21 -5.59 29.33 57.93
C ALA A 21 -5.92 29.43 56.43
N VAL A 22 -5.30 30.36 55.70
CA VAL A 22 -5.47 30.49 54.24
C VAL A 22 -4.82 29.33 53.49
N LEU A 23 -3.64 28.82 53.91
CA LEU A 23 -3.07 27.60 53.34
C LEU A 23 -3.94 26.36 53.61
N ALA A 24 -4.50 26.25 54.81
CA ALA A 24 -5.40 25.14 55.16
C ALA A 24 -6.72 25.21 54.38
N LEU A 25 -7.31 26.40 54.21
CA LEU A 25 -8.51 26.61 53.39
C LEU A 25 -8.24 26.39 51.89
N LEU A 26 -7.07 26.80 51.38
CA LEU A 26 -6.66 26.52 50.00
C LEU A 26 -6.39 25.03 49.78
N MET A 27 -5.79 24.33 50.76
CA MET A 27 -5.62 22.88 50.68
C MET A 27 -6.97 22.15 50.73
N VAL A 28 -7.90 22.54 51.61
CA VAL A 28 -9.24 21.94 51.67
C VAL A 28 -10.06 22.24 50.40
N ALA A 29 -9.98 23.46 49.85
CA ALA A 29 -10.61 23.83 48.58
C ALA A 29 -9.98 23.10 47.37
N PHE A 30 -8.67 22.85 47.40
CA PHE A 30 -7.97 22.06 46.38
C PHE A 30 -8.38 20.59 46.46
N PHE A 31 -8.32 19.97 47.65
CA PHE A 31 -8.75 18.60 47.89
C PHE A 31 -10.22 18.35 47.51
N THR A 32 -11.13 19.28 47.85
CA THR A 32 -12.56 19.16 47.50
C THR A 32 -12.82 19.27 46.00
N ARG A 33 -12.07 20.11 45.28
CA ARG A 33 -12.13 20.18 43.80
C ARG A 33 -11.59 18.92 43.13
N THR A 34 -10.49 18.35 43.63
CA THR A 34 -9.91 17.11 43.09
C THR A 34 -10.85 15.92 43.29
N LEU A 35 -11.48 15.80 44.46
CA LEU A 35 -12.49 14.75 44.73
C LEU A 35 -13.73 14.88 43.82
N ALA A 36 -14.24 16.10 43.62
CA ALA A 36 -15.42 16.32 42.78
C ALA A 36 -15.16 16.02 41.29
N ALA A 37 -13.96 16.32 40.78
CA ALA A 37 -13.58 16.05 39.40
C ALA A 37 -13.28 14.55 39.17
N GLN A 38 -12.66 13.87 40.14
CA GLN A 38 -12.52 12.40 40.12
C GLN A 38 -13.88 11.69 40.12
N ASP A 39 -14.83 12.17 40.91
CA ASP A 39 -16.21 11.66 40.93
C ASP A 39 -16.94 11.86 39.59
N GLU A 40 -16.63 12.93 38.85
CA GLU A 40 -17.26 13.20 37.56
C GLU A 40 -16.74 12.28 36.45
N LEU A 41 -15.42 12.08 36.35
CA LEU A 41 -14.83 11.13 35.41
C LEU A 41 -15.32 9.69 35.70
N ALA A 42 -15.41 9.33 36.98
CA ALA A 42 -15.94 8.03 37.40
C ALA A 42 -17.40 7.82 36.97
N LYS A 43 -18.27 8.83 37.13
CA LYS A 43 -19.68 8.78 36.70
C LYS A 43 -19.84 8.57 35.20
N ARG A 44 -18.92 9.08 34.38
CA ARG A 44 -18.95 8.91 32.92
C ARG A 44 -18.45 7.53 32.49
N LEU A 45 -17.41 7.00 33.15
CA LEU A 45 -16.76 5.74 32.76
C LEU A 45 -17.40 4.49 33.36
N GLN A 46 -17.94 4.56 34.58
CA GLN A 46 -18.56 3.40 35.26
C GLN A 46 -19.67 2.72 34.44
N PRO A 47 -20.63 3.44 33.83
CA PRO A 47 -21.69 2.81 33.03
C PRO A 47 -21.14 2.06 31.81
N ILE A 48 -20.12 2.62 31.15
CA ILE A 48 -19.50 2.06 29.95
C ILE A 48 -18.80 0.73 30.30
N MET A 49 -18.07 0.70 31.42
CA MET A 49 -17.39 -0.52 31.87
C MET A 49 -18.36 -1.55 32.44
N SER A 50 -19.39 -1.13 33.18
CA SER A 50 -20.36 -2.06 33.79
C SER A 50 -21.23 -2.76 32.76
N GLY A 51 -21.43 -2.16 31.59
CA GLY A 51 -22.14 -2.78 30.46
C GLY A 51 -21.29 -3.76 29.64
N TYR A 52 -19.99 -3.87 29.93
CA TYR A 52 -19.08 -4.73 29.19
C TYR A 52 -19.11 -6.19 29.67
N SER A 53 -19.15 -7.14 28.74
CA SER A 53 -19.12 -8.58 29.04
C SER A 53 -17.68 -9.09 29.03
N GLY A 54 -17.02 -9.01 30.18
CA GLY A 54 -15.64 -9.45 30.43
C GLY A 54 -15.05 -8.72 31.65
N GLN A 55 -13.78 -8.99 31.95
CA GLN A 55 -13.01 -8.24 32.95
C GLN A 55 -12.43 -6.97 32.33
N VAL A 56 -12.42 -5.87 33.09
CA VAL A 56 -11.91 -4.56 32.64
C VAL A 56 -11.09 -3.91 33.74
N ALA A 57 -9.86 -3.52 33.44
CA ALA A 57 -9.05 -2.66 34.30
C ALA A 57 -8.64 -1.39 33.55
N VAL A 58 -8.79 -0.24 34.21
CA VAL A 58 -8.53 1.08 33.63
C VAL A 58 -7.71 1.92 34.61
N ALA A 59 -6.70 2.61 34.09
CA ALA A 59 -6.01 3.68 34.78
C ALA A 59 -5.88 4.87 33.83
N ILE A 60 -6.26 6.05 34.31
CA ILE A 60 -6.18 7.32 33.57
C ILE A 60 -5.61 8.37 34.50
N GLU A 61 -4.66 9.14 34.00
CA GLU A 61 -4.05 10.27 34.71
C GLU A 61 -3.79 11.40 33.73
N HIS A 62 -3.61 12.60 34.26
CA HIS A 62 -3.15 13.74 33.47
C HIS A 62 -1.79 14.21 33.98
N LEU A 63 -0.83 14.45 33.08
CA LEU A 63 0.56 14.69 33.48
C LEU A 63 0.72 15.95 34.36
N SER A 64 -0.06 17.00 34.07
CA SER A 64 0.03 18.30 34.77
C SER A 64 -1.18 18.62 35.66
N ARG A 65 -2.18 17.73 35.74
CA ARG A 65 -3.40 17.98 36.51
C ARG A 65 -3.65 16.86 37.53
N PRO A 66 -4.24 17.17 38.70
CA PRO A 66 -4.33 16.20 39.80
C PRO A 66 -5.43 15.15 39.61
N GLU A 67 -6.32 15.29 38.62
CA GLU A 67 -7.40 14.32 38.41
C GLU A 67 -6.84 13.00 37.84
N SER A 68 -7.35 11.90 38.38
CA SER A 68 -6.97 10.55 37.99
C SER A 68 -8.14 9.61 38.18
N PHE A 69 -8.22 8.57 37.38
CA PHE A 69 -9.24 7.53 37.50
C PHE A 69 -8.60 6.15 37.52
N TYR A 70 -9.03 5.31 38.46
CA TYR A 70 -8.56 3.93 38.58
C TYR A 70 -9.76 3.02 38.80
N TYR A 71 -9.87 1.98 37.97
CA TYR A 71 -10.88 0.95 38.09
C TYR A 71 -10.21 -0.41 37.94
N GLN A 72 -10.29 -1.24 38.98
CA GLN A 72 -9.57 -2.53 39.05
C GLN A 72 -8.08 -2.40 38.66
N ALA A 73 -7.48 -1.23 38.87
CA ALA A 73 -6.20 -0.87 38.26
C ALA A 73 -5.01 -1.68 38.77
N ASP A 74 -5.16 -2.34 39.91
CA ASP A 74 -4.17 -3.21 40.55
C ASP A 74 -4.39 -4.71 40.22
N GLN A 75 -5.41 -5.04 39.43
CA GLN A 75 -5.66 -6.41 38.98
C GLN A 75 -4.69 -6.77 37.86
N ALA A 76 -3.97 -7.88 38.03
CA ALA A 76 -3.10 -8.42 36.99
C ALA A 76 -3.93 -9.00 35.85
N MET A 77 -3.61 -8.60 34.62
CA MET A 77 -4.28 -9.06 33.39
C MET A 77 -3.27 -9.47 32.32
N PRO A 78 -3.67 -10.30 31.34
CA PRO A 78 -2.87 -10.58 30.15
C PRO A 78 -2.55 -9.30 29.39
N THR A 79 -1.30 -9.17 28.96
CA THR A 79 -0.84 -8.03 28.15
C THR A 79 -0.97 -8.26 26.66
N ALA A 80 -1.09 -9.51 26.20
CA ALA A 80 -0.86 -9.83 24.79
C ALA A 80 0.44 -9.12 24.29
N SER A 81 0.37 -8.35 23.20
CA SER A 81 1.52 -7.61 22.67
C SER A 81 1.86 -6.30 23.40
N LEU A 82 1.08 -5.87 24.41
CA LEU A 82 1.41 -4.67 25.19
C LEU A 82 2.73 -4.85 25.98
N ILE A 83 3.12 -6.09 26.31
CA ILE A 83 4.42 -6.40 26.96
C ILE A 83 5.64 -5.96 26.15
N LYS A 84 5.47 -5.71 24.84
CA LYS A 84 6.54 -5.21 23.97
C LYS A 84 7.04 -3.82 24.38
N PHE A 85 6.22 -3.01 25.05
CA PHE A 85 6.66 -1.73 25.61
C PHE A 85 7.71 -1.93 26.72
N PRO A 86 7.47 -2.75 27.77
CA PRO A 86 8.50 -3.16 28.72
C PRO A 86 9.76 -3.77 28.09
N ILE A 87 9.64 -4.58 27.03
CA ILE A 87 10.79 -5.14 26.29
C ILE A 87 11.64 -4.00 25.70
N MET A 88 11.01 -3.00 25.08
CA MET A 88 11.71 -1.82 24.56
C MET A 88 12.42 -1.05 25.67
N ILE A 89 11.77 -0.84 26.82
CA ILE A 89 12.37 -0.14 27.97
C ILE A 89 13.67 -0.86 28.39
N GLU A 90 13.65 -2.19 28.51
CA GLU A 90 14.85 -2.94 28.88
C GLU A 90 15.95 -2.89 27.81
N ALA A 91 15.60 -2.99 26.52
CA ALA A 91 16.57 -2.88 25.44
C ALA A 91 17.31 -1.54 25.48
N TYR A 92 16.58 -0.44 25.63
CA TYR A 92 17.17 0.90 25.73
C TYR A 92 17.93 1.11 27.05
N ARG A 93 17.51 0.49 28.15
CA ARG A 93 18.26 0.52 29.42
C ARG A 93 19.62 -0.19 29.29
N GLN A 94 19.66 -1.37 28.66
CA GLN A 94 20.92 -2.08 28.39
C GLN A 94 21.80 -1.28 27.43
N ALA A 95 21.21 -0.65 26.41
CA ALA A 95 21.96 0.20 25.49
C ALA A 95 22.59 1.41 26.19
N ALA A 96 21.82 2.12 27.02
CA ALA A 96 22.33 3.23 27.82
C ALA A 96 23.43 2.80 28.81
N ALA A 97 23.38 1.55 29.29
CA ALA A 97 24.42 0.95 30.13
C ALA A 97 25.64 0.43 29.34
N GLY A 98 25.65 0.56 28.00
CA GLY A 98 26.71 0.03 27.14
C GLY A 98 26.74 -1.50 27.04
N GLN A 99 25.66 -2.17 27.42
CA GLN A 99 25.52 -3.63 27.43
C GLN A 99 24.91 -4.17 26.13
N LEU A 100 24.29 -3.30 25.34
CA LEU A 100 23.62 -3.63 24.09
C LEU A 100 23.94 -2.58 23.04
N ASP A 101 24.29 -3.02 21.83
CA ASP A 101 24.47 -2.12 20.69
C ASP A 101 23.20 -2.12 19.83
N LEU A 102 22.51 -0.97 19.78
CA LEU A 102 21.29 -0.81 19.00
C LEU A 102 21.56 -0.80 17.48
N GLN A 103 22.78 -0.51 17.05
CA GLN A 103 23.18 -0.53 15.64
C GLN A 103 23.64 -1.92 15.19
N LYS A 104 23.78 -2.87 16.12
CA LYS A 104 24.12 -4.25 15.80
C LYS A 104 23.12 -4.82 14.80
N MET A 105 23.64 -5.42 13.73
CA MET A 105 22.83 -6.14 12.77
C MET A 105 22.34 -7.46 13.37
N VAL A 106 21.03 -7.67 13.34
CA VAL A 106 20.38 -8.95 13.62
C VAL A 106 19.98 -9.60 12.30
N THR A 107 20.26 -10.89 12.15
CA THR A 107 19.95 -11.65 10.94
C THR A 107 18.74 -12.54 11.19
N LEU A 108 17.75 -12.45 10.31
CA LEU A 108 16.55 -13.28 10.32
C LEU A 108 16.87 -14.68 9.80
N SER A 109 16.62 -15.71 10.59
CA SER A 109 16.60 -17.11 10.12
C SER A 109 15.16 -17.59 9.90
N ASP A 110 14.98 -18.74 9.24
CA ASP A 110 13.65 -19.34 9.10
C ASP A 110 13.08 -19.83 10.44
N ASP A 111 13.93 -20.22 11.40
CA ASP A 111 13.51 -20.65 12.73
C ASP A 111 12.97 -19.49 13.60
N ASP A 112 13.41 -18.25 13.31
CA ASP A 112 12.95 -17.05 14.00
C ASP A 112 11.52 -16.66 13.61
N LYS A 113 11.09 -17.04 12.40
CA LYS A 113 9.80 -16.65 11.83
C LYS A 113 8.64 -17.29 12.60
N VAL A 114 7.80 -16.45 13.17
CA VAL A 114 6.59 -16.87 13.90
C VAL A 114 5.34 -16.23 13.29
N PRO A 115 4.17 -16.89 13.40
CA PRO A 115 2.92 -16.37 12.83
C PRO A 115 2.37 -15.14 13.58
N GLY A 116 1.27 -14.59 13.09
CA GLY A 116 0.57 -13.44 13.69
C GLY A 116 0.99 -12.10 13.10
N SER A 117 0.84 -11.02 13.88
CA SER A 117 1.16 -9.65 13.46
C SER A 117 2.66 -9.46 13.22
N GLY A 118 3.00 -8.74 12.14
CA GLY A 118 4.37 -8.40 11.77
C GLY A 118 4.57 -8.39 10.27
N ILE A 119 5.72 -7.87 9.84
CA ILE A 119 6.14 -7.82 8.45
C ILE A 119 7.27 -8.80 8.14
N LEU A 120 8.10 -9.15 9.14
CA LEU A 120 9.31 -9.95 8.91
C LEU A 120 8.99 -11.37 8.42
N THR A 121 7.93 -11.99 8.95
CA THR A 121 7.55 -13.36 8.56
C THR A 121 7.04 -13.44 7.12
N THR A 122 6.27 -12.44 6.68
CA THR A 122 5.53 -12.49 5.42
C THR A 122 6.24 -11.80 4.26
N HIS A 123 7.15 -10.87 4.55
CA HIS A 123 7.77 -10.02 3.53
C HIS A 123 9.30 -10.15 3.45
N PHE A 124 9.93 -10.91 4.34
CA PHE A 124 11.40 -11.07 4.36
C PHE A 124 11.81 -12.55 4.35
N SER A 125 12.79 -12.87 3.51
CA SER A 125 13.41 -14.19 3.44
C SER A 125 14.47 -14.36 4.53
N ALA A 126 14.78 -15.61 4.89
CA ALA A 126 15.91 -15.88 5.77
C ALA A 126 17.21 -15.34 5.15
N GLY A 127 18.12 -14.85 5.99
CA GLY A 127 19.33 -14.13 5.61
C GLY A 127 19.19 -12.60 5.61
N ALA A 128 17.96 -12.06 5.67
CA ALA A 128 17.75 -10.61 5.82
C ALA A 128 18.38 -10.09 7.12
N ALA A 129 19.11 -8.97 7.06
CA ALA A 129 19.77 -8.38 8.23
C ALA A 129 19.39 -6.90 8.39
N PHE A 130 19.11 -6.46 9.61
CA PHE A 130 18.73 -5.08 9.94
C PHE A 130 19.22 -4.71 11.35
N GLN A 131 19.27 -3.42 11.67
CA GLN A 131 19.75 -2.99 12.99
C GLN A 131 18.76 -3.44 14.07
N LEU A 132 19.28 -3.75 15.27
CA LEU A 132 18.46 -4.08 16.42
C LEU A 132 17.45 -2.97 16.74
N ARG A 133 17.85 -1.71 16.52
CA ARG A 133 16.96 -0.54 16.58
C ARG A 133 15.74 -0.67 15.68
N ASP A 134 15.92 -1.14 14.45
CA ASP A 134 14.83 -1.34 13.49
C ASP A 134 13.95 -2.51 13.90
N ALA A 135 14.54 -3.57 14.47
CA ALA A 135 13.77 -4.66 15.08
C ALA A 135 12.85 -4.15 16.20
N ILE A 136 13.36 -3.26 17.07
CA ILE A 136 12.57 -2.61 18.12
C ILE A 136 11.46 -1.72 17.51
N ARG A 137 11.76 -0.97 16.44
CA ARG A 137 10.76 -0.18 15.71
C ARG A 137 9.62 -1.05 15.20
N LEU A 138 9.93 -2.15 14.52
CA LEU A 138 8.94 -3.09 13.98
C LEU A 138 8.12 -3.77 15.09
N MET A 139 8.79 -4.14 16.19
CA MET A 139 8.16 -4.71 17.39
C MET A 139 7.11 -3.76 17.99
N ILE A 140 7.36 -2.45 18.01
CA ILE A 140 6.42 -1.46 18.57
C ILE A 140 5.37 -1.02 17.56
N ALA A 141 5.79 -0.55 16.39
CA ALA A 141 4.93 0.10 15.40
C ALA A 141 3.94 -0.88 14.73
N TYR A 142 4.45 -2.04 14.27
CA TYR A 142 3.65 -3.06 13.58
C TYR A 142 3.28 -4.23 14.48
N SER A 143 3.66 -4.15 15.76
CA SER A 143 3.49 -5.24 16.70
C SER A 143 4.11 -6.56 16.20
N ASP A 144 5.26 -6.50 15.52
CA ASP A 144 5.88 -7.64 14.83
C ASP A 144 6.35 -8.71 15.82
N ASN A 145 5.84 -9.94 15.69
CA ASN A 145 6.13 -11.06 16.59
C ASN A 145 7.53 -11.65 16.39
N THR A 146 8.00 -11.71 15.15
CA THR A 146 9.33 -12.21 14.80
C THR A 146 10.39 -11.21 15.27
N ALA A 147 10.17 -9.92 15.03
CA ALA A 147 11.05 -8.87 15.54
C ALA A 147 11.11 -8.88 17.08
N THR A 148 9.99 -9.17 17.74
CA THR A 148 9.95 -9.29 19.21
C THR A 148 10.89 -10.39 19.70
N ASN A 149 10.88 -11.56 19.06
CA ASN A 149 11.75 -12.67 19.44
C ASN A 149 13.23 -12.32 19.19
N LEU A 150 13.55 -11.70 18.05
CA LEU A 150 14.91 -11.23 17.75
C LEU A 150 15.42 -10.23 18.81
N VAL A 151 14.57 -9.31 19.27
CA VAL A 151 14.93 -8.36 20.35
C VAL A 151 15.12 -9.10 21.67
N ILE A 152 14.22 -10.03 22.04
CA ILE A 152 14.35 -10.85 23.25
C ILE A 152 15.67 -11.63 23.25
N ASP A 153 16.08 -12.15 22.10
CA ASP A 153 17.35 -12.88 21.96
C ASP A 153 18.59 -12.02 22.20
N GLN A 154 18.50 -10.71 21.93
CA GLN A 154 19.61 -9.80 22.24
C GLN A 154 19.64 -9.37 23.70
N ILE A 155 18.48 -9.11 24.32
CA ILE A 155 18.42 -8.59 25.71
C ILE A 155 18.42 -9.69 26.78
N GLY A 156 18.05 -10.92 26.40
CA GLY A 156 17.83 -12.04 27.31
C GLY A 156 16.42 -12.06 27.90
N LEU A 157 15.77 -13.23 27.83
CA LEU A 157 14.37 -13.42 28.24
C LEU A 157 14.05 -12.99 29.70
N PRO A 158 14.89 -13.25 30.72
CA PRO A 158 14.61 -12.81 32.10
C PRO A 158 14.79 -11.31 32.35
N ALA A 159 15.50 -10.60 31.45
CA ALA A 159 15.96 -9.23 31.71
C ALA A 159 14.79 -8.25 31.83
N THR A 160 13.77 -8.38 30.99
CA THR A 160 12.57 -7.51 31.03
C THR A 160 11.88 -7.60 32.38
N THR A 161 11.66 -8.80 32.90
CA THR A 161 10.97 -9.00 34.20
C THR A 161 11.80 -8.43 35.35
N ALA A 162 13.11 -8.67 35.38
CA ALA A 162 13.99 -8.09 36.39
C ALA A 162 14.03 -6.54 36.34
N CYS A 163 13.98 -5.97 35.13
CA CYS A 163 13.90 -4.52 34.93
C CYS A 163 12.60 -3.95 35.51
N MET A 164 11.46 -4.59 35.25
CA MET A 164 10.17 -4.15 35.77
C MET A 164 10.10 -4.25 37.30
N GLU A 165 10.67 -5.29 37.91
CA GLU A 165 10.80 -5.39 39.37
C GLU A 165 11.60 -4.20 39.94
N ASN A 166 12.74 -3.85 39.32
CA ASN A 166 13.55 -2.70 39.73
C ASN A 166 12.83 -1.36 39.57
N LEU A 167 11.92 -1.25 38.59
CA LEU A 167 11.05 -0.08 38.39
C LEU A 167 9.81 -0.08 39.29
N SER A 168 9.73 -1.00 40.26
CA SER A 168 8.60 -1.18 41.16
C SER A 168 7.29 -1.54 40.43
N CYS A 169 7.40 -2.31 39.35
CA CYS A 169 6.30 -2.84 38.55
C CYS A 169 6.32 -4.39 38.55
N PRO A 170 6.21 -5.05 39.71
CA PRO A 170 6.42 -6.49 39.82
C PRO A 170 5.38 -7.36 39.11
N ASN A 171 4.20 -6.84 38.75
CA ASN A 171 3.21 -7.60 37.99
C ASN A 171 3.41 -7.52 36.47
N THR A 172 4.25 -6.59 36.02
CA THR A 172 4.66 -6.40 34.63
C THR A 172 5.75 -7.41 34.30
N GLN A 173 5.39 -8.55 33.73
CA GLN A 173 6.31 -9.67 33.52
C GLN A 173 6.19 -10.22 32.10
N LEU A 174 7.35 -10.46 31.49
CA LEU A 174 7.46 -11.26 30.26
C LEU A 174 7.65 -12.72 30.66
N HIS A 175 6.82 -13.62 30.15
CA HIS A 175 6.86 -15.02 30.57
C HIS A 175 7.62 -15.93 29.60
N SER A 176 7.57 -15.66 28.29
CA SER A 176 8.09 -16.55 27.23
C SER A 176 8.37 -15.76 25.95
N LYS A 177 9.08 -16.37 24.99
CA LYS A 177 9.12 -15.87 23.62
C LYS A 177 7.76 -15.99 22.92
N VAL A 178 7.49 -15.11 21.97
CA VAL A 178 6.23 -15.08 21.22
C VAL A 178 6.06 -16.36 20.41
N PHE A 179 4.89 -17.01 20.49
CA PHE A 179 4.57 -18.32 19.91
C PHE A 179 5.47 -19.50 20.34
N ARG A 180 6.35 -19.32 21.34
CA ARG A 180 7.29 -20.35 21.83
C ARG A 180 7.09 -20.56 23.33
N ARG A 181 5.90 -21.03 23.74
CA ARG A 181 5.54 -21.21 25.17
C ARG A 181 6.45 -22.19 25.91
N ASP A 182 7.09 -23.10 25.19
CA ASP A 182 8.13 -24.01 25.66
C ASP A 182 9.34 -23.26 26.27
N THR A 183 9.58 -22.01 25.89
CA THR A 183 10.65 -21.15 26.45
C THR A 183 10.28 -20.47 27.76
N SER A 184 9.11 -20.76 28.34
CA SER A 184 8.56 -20.00 29.46
C SER A 184 9.43 -20.07 30.72
N ILE A 185 9.83 -18.91 31.24
CA ILE A 185 10.55 -18.74 32.52
C ILE A 185 9.61 -18.62 33.73
N ALA A 186 8.30 -18.46 33.50
CA ALA A 186 7.27 -18.37 34.53
C ALA A 186 6.06 -19.24 34.15
N VAL A 187 6.23 -20.57 34.17
CA VAL A 187 5.26 -21.54 33.60
C VAL A 187 3.83 -21.34 34.11
N GLU A 188 3.64 -21.16 35.42
CA GLU A 188 2.31 -20.97 36.01
C GLU A 188 1.66 -19.66 35.54
N ARG A 189 2.41 -18.55 35.55
CA ARG A 189 1.92 -17.26 35.05
C ARG A 189 1.71 -17.27 33.54
N SER A 190 2.54 -17.98 32.77
CA SER A 190 2.36 -18.14 31.33
C SER A 190 1.08 -18.91 31.01
N ARG A 191 0.73 -19.94 31.79
CA ARG A 191 -0.56 -20.63 31.68
C ARG A 191 -1.74 -19.71 31.97
N GLN A 192 -1.60 -18.85 32.98
CA GLN A 192 -2.67 -17.94 33.40
C GLN A 192 -2.85 -16.74 32.46
N PHE A 193 -1.76 -16.09 32.04
CA PHE A 193 -1.78 -14.80 31.37
C PHE A 193 -1.19 -14.80 29.95
N GLY A 194 -0.67 -15.94 29.48
CA GLY A 194 -0.04 -16.05 28.18
C GLY A 194 1.33 -15.38 28.13
N LEU A 195 1.58 -14.58 27.09
CA LEU A 195 2.89 -14.02 26.76
C LEU A 195 3.49 -13.16 27.89
N GLY A 196 2.66 -12.37 28.55
CA GLY A 196 3.06 -11.53 29.68
C GLY A 196 1.86 -11.00 30.44
N SER A 197 2.09 -10.47 31.62
CA SER A 197 1.07 -9.86 32.48
C SER A 197 1.45 -8.43 32.86
N THR A 198 0.47 -7.62 33.26
CA THR A 198 0.66 -6.28 33.86
C THR A 198 -0.57 -5.92 34.69
N THR A 199 -0.50 -4.83 35.45
CA THR A 199 -1.68 -4.09 35.93
C THR A 199 -1.82 -2.76 35.17
N ALA A 200 -3.02 -2.17 35.17
CA ALA A 200 -3.23 -0.87 34.52
C ALA A 200 -2.45 0.25 35.24
N ARG A 201 -2.32 0.17 36.57
CA ARG A 201 -1.55 1.11 37.39
C ARG A 201 -0.06 1.08 37.06
N GLU A 202 0.53 -0.11 36.95
CA GLU A 202 1.94 -0.25 36.60
C GLU A 202 2.22 0.30 35.19
N MET A 203 1.36 -0.02 34.23
CA MET A 203 1.53 0.45 32.84
C MET A 203 1.45 1.98 32.75
N VAL A 204 0.47 2.61 33.41
CA VAL A 204 0.39 4.08 33.49
C VAL A 204 1.59 4.68 34.23
N SER A 205 2.11 4.02 35.27
CA SER A 205 3.36 4.45 35.93
C SER A 205 4.56 4.46 34.98
N LEU A 206 4.70 3.43 34.14
CA LEU A 206 5.77 3.35 33.14
C LEU A 206 5.64 4.47 32.08
N PHE A 207 4.44 4.69 31.54
CA PHE A 207 4.21 5.81 30.59
C PHE A 207 4.40 7.19 31.23
N ARG A 208 4.05 7.37 32.52
CA ARG A 208 4.37 8.59 33.27
C ARG A 208 5.87 8.80 33.35
N ARG A 209 6.62 7.78 33.78
CA ARG A 209 8.09 7.86 33.89
C ARG A 209 8.73 8.14 32.53
N LEU A 210 8.18 7.59 31.44
CA LEU A 210 8.61 7.92 30.08
C LEU A 210 8.37 9.40 29.77
N ALA A 211 7.14 9.89 29.97
CA ALA A 211 6.77 11.28 29.69
C ALA A 211 7.55 12.31 30.52
N GLU A 212 7.99 11.93 31.72
CA GLU A 212 8.79 12.76 32.62
C GLU A 212 10.31 12.62 32.39
N GLY A 213 10.77 11.80 31.44
CA GLY A 213 12.19 11.55 31.22
C GLY A 213 12.89 10.84 32.41
N LYS A 214 12.15 10.01 33.15
CA LYS A 214 12.64 9.29 34.34
C LYS A 214 13.00 7.82 34.05
N LEU A 215 12.73 7.32 32.84
CA LEU A 215 13.16 5.97 32.42
C LEU A 215 14.60 5.97 31.89
N ALA A 216 15.01 7.04 31.21
CA ALA A 216 16.33 7.23 30.64
C ALA A 216 16.59 8.73 30.43
N ASP A 217 17.76 9.10 29.91
CA ASP A 217 18.01 10.49 29.50
C ASP A 217 17.05 10.96 28.40
N GLN A 218 17.08 12.25 28.09
CA GLN A 218 16.13 12.86 27.15
C GLN A 218 16.26 12.28 25.74
N THR A 219 17.48 11.98 25.28
CA THR A 219 17.72 11.45 23.92
C THR A 219 17.10 10.06 23.78
N VAL A 220 17.33 9.18 24.76
CA VAL A 220 16.75 7.84 24.79
C VAL A 220 15.23 7.90 24.97
N THR A 221 14.73 8.82 25.79
CA THR A 221 13.30 9.05 25.99
C THR A 221 12.60 9.46 24.69
N ASP A 222 13.17 10.42 23.97
CA ASP A 222 12.65 10.90 22.69
C ASP A 222 12.63 9.78 21.65
N GLU A 223 13.63 8.90 21.67
CA GLU A 223 13.70 7.75 20.77
C GLU A 223 12.62 6.70 21.08
N MET A 224 12.43 6.33 22.34
CA MET A 224 11.33 5.44 22.76
C MET A 224 9.96 6.03 22.41
N LEU A 225 9.76 7.34 22.63
CA LEU A 225 8.54 8.03 22.22
C LEU A 225 8.35 8.00 20.72
N SER A 226 9.43 8.16 19.94
CA SER A 226 9.36 8.11 18.48
C SER A 226 8.81 6.77 17.98
N HIS A 227 9.18 5.65 18.63
CA HIS A 227 8.67 4.31 18.33
C HIS A 227 7.18 4.19 18.66
N LEU A 228 6.76 4.69 19.81
CA LEU A 228 5.36 4.65 20.24
C LEU A 228 4.44 5.53 19.38
N TYR A 229 4.91 6.70 18.93
CA TYR A 229 4.16 7.55 18.00
C TYR A 229 4.02 6.94 16.60
N ALA A 230 4.82 5.93 16.29
CA ALA A 230 4.77 5.21 15.03
C ALA A 230 3.71 4.11 15.01
N CYS A 231 3.16 3.75 16.16
CA CYS A 231 2.03 2.84 16.24
C CYS A 231 0.80 3.59 15.70
N ASP A 232 0.35 3.19 14.51
CA ASP A 232 -0.75 3.81 13.78
C ASP A 232 -2.10 3.10 14.00
N ASP A 233 -2.14 2.06 14.85
CA ASP A 233 -3.35 1.32 15.20
C ASP A 233 -4.39 2.26 15.84
N ARG A 234 -5.41 2.65 15.06
CA ARG A 234 -6.55 3.46 15.54
C ARG A 234 -7.78 2.63 15.92
N SER A 235 -7.68 1.30 15.99
CA SER A 235 -8.85 0.44 16.27
C SER A 235 -9.35 0.49 17.73
N LYS A 236 -8.50 0.91 18.68
CA LYS A 236 -8.77 0.89 20.15
C LYS A 236 -8.91 2.30 20.73
N ILE A 237 -8.05 2.73 21.67
CA ILE A 237 -8.17 4.06 22.31
C ILE A 237 -8.20 5.16 21.25
N GLY A 238 -7.36 5.03 20.21
CA GLY A 238 -7.28 5.96 19.09
C GLY A 238 -8.61 6.19 18.35
N ARG A 239 -9.54 5.22 18.35
CA ARG A 239 -10.84 5.32 17.66
C ARG A 239 -11.71 6.44 18.22
N GLY A 240 -11.61 6.68 19.52
CA GLY A 240 -12.43 7.67 20.22
C GLY A 240 -11.84 9.08 20.24
N LEU A 241 -10.63 9.27 19.71
CA LEU A 241 -9.94 10.54 19.75
C LEU A 241 -10.31 11.43 18.56
N PRO A 242 -10.30 12.76 18.70
CA PRO A 242 -10.50 13.66 17.57
C PRO A 242 -9.47 13.43 16.46
N VAL A 243 -9.90 13.62 15.21
CA VAL A 243 -9.04 13.46 14.03
C VAL A 243 -7.79 14.35 14.17
N GLY A 244 -6.61 13.76 13.93
CA GLY A 244 -5.32 14.44 14.04
C GLY A 244 -4.71 14.48 15.44
N THR A 245 -5.38 13.96 16.46
CA THR A 245 -4.80 13.80 17.81
C THR A 245 -3.59 12.86 17.75
N LYS A 246 -2.44 13.33 18.21
CA LYS A 246 -1.23 12.49 18.32
C LYS A 246 -1.35 11.59 19.55
N PHE A 247 -0.99 10.33 19.38
CA PHE A 247 -1.10 9.31 20.42
C PHE A 247 0.10 8.37 20.35
N ALA A 248 0.95 8.39 21.37
CA ALA A 248 2.09 7.48 21.51
C ALA A 248 1.65 6.29 22.36
N HIS A 249 1.52 5.11 21.76
CA HIS A 249 0.88 3.98 22.44
C HIS A 249 1.38 2.62 21.97
N LYS A 250 0.98 1.58 22.69
CA LYS A 250 1.16 0.19 22.26
C LYS A 250 -0.12 -0.61 22.52
N THR A 251 -0.57 -1.32 21.50
CA THR A 251 -1.72 -2.21 21.58
C THR A 251 -1.33 -3.67 21.86
N GLY A 252 -2.28 -4.48 22.31
CA GLY A 252 -2.15 -5.92 22.39
C GLY A 252 -3.48 -6.65 22.23
N SER A 253 -3.48 -7.71 21.42
CA SER A 253 -4.68 -8.50 21.14
C SER A 253 -4.39 -10.00 21.08
N VAL A 254 -5.18 -10.79 21.80
CA VAL A 254 -5.31 -12.25 21.67
C VAL A 254 -6.77 -12.61 21.91
N ALA A 255 -7.32 -13.67 21.33
CA ALA A 255 -8.76 -14.00 21.36
C ALA A 255 -9.56 -13.48 22.58
N LYS A 256 -9.18 -13.85 23.80
CA LYS A 256 -9.83 -13.48 25.08
C LYS A 256 -9.45 -12.14 25.71
N SER A 257 -8.46 -11.43 25.19
CA SER A 257 -7.91 -10.21 25.81
C SER A 257 -7.60 -9.15 24.76
N ARG A 258 -7.96 -7.90 25.04
CA ARG A 258 -7.56 -6.72 24.24
C ARG A 258 -7.05 -5.65 25.19
N CYS A 259 -6.00 -4.96 24.81
CA CYS A 259 -5.40 -3.91 25.62
C CYS A 259 -4.79 -2.82 24.76
N ASP A 260 -4.71 -1.63 25.35
CA ASP A 260 -4.09 -0.47 24.77
C ASP A 260 -3.63 0.47 25.90
N ALA A 261 -2.43 1.04 25.77
CA ALA A 261 -1.89 1.97 26.74
C ALA A 261 -0.96 2.97 26.08
N GLY A 262 -1.00 4.23 26.51
CA GLY A 262 -0.23 5.29 25.89
C GLY A 262 -0.41 6.69 26.46
N LEU A 263 0.15 7.65 25.73
CA LEU A 263 0.14 9.09 25.98
C LEU A 263 -0.65 9.79 24.88
N ILE A 264 -1.79 10.37 25.23
CA ILE A 264 -2.61 11.18 24.31
C ILE A 264 -2.15 12.63 24.41
N ASP A 265 -1.75 13.21 23.28
CA ASP A 265 -1.44 14.64 23.20
C ASP A 265 -2.74 15.43 23.16
N SER A 266 -3.00 16.21 24.21
CA SER A 266 -4.21 17.04 24.28
C SER A 266 -3.86 18.52 24.51
N PRO A 267 -4.77 19.45 24.16
CA PRO A 267 -4.57 20.89 24.39
C PRO A 267 -4.24 21.27 25.84
N THR A 268 -4.68 20.47 26.81
CA THR A 268 -4.49 20.74 28.23
C THR A 268 -3.26 20.06 28.83
N GLY A 269 -2.56 19.24 28.06
CA GLY A 269 -1.42 18.42 28.47
C GLY A 269 -1.57 16.97 28.05
N LYS A 270 -0.57 16.14 28.37
CA LYS A 270 -0.61 14.71 28.04
C LYS A 270 -1.53 13.97 29.00
N ILE A 271 -2.47 13.21 28.44
CA ILE A 271 -3.31 12.25 29.17
C ILE A 271 -2.62 10.89 29.09
N ILE A 272 -2.39 10.27 30.23
CA ILE A 272 -1.79 8.94 30.35
C ILE A 272 -2.94 7.96 30.58
N ILE A 273 -3.02 6.91 29.77
CA ILE A 273 -4.15 5.98 29.80
C ILE A 273 -3.69 4.54 29.59
N CYS A 274 -4.29 3.61 30.31
CA CYS A 274 -4.21 2.18 30.07
C CYS A 274 -5.58 1.55 30.24
N VAL A 275 -6.00 0.77 29.24
CA VAL A 275 -7.21 -0.06 29.26
C VAL A 275 -6.80 -1.50 29.00
N LEU A 276 -7.12 -2.38 29.94
CA LEU A 276 -6.90 -3.82 29.85
C LEU A 276 -8.25 -4.52 29.90
N THR A 277 -8.48 -5.47 29.00
CA THR A 277 -9.65 -6.35 29.00
C THR A 277 -9.22 -7.80 28.95
N ASN A 278 -9.98 -8.67 29.62
CA ASN A 278 -9.74 -10.10 29.64
C ASN A 278 -11.05 -10.88 29.80
N GLU A 279 -11.04 -12.16 29.47
CA GLU A 279 -12.25 -13.01 29.46
C GLU A 279 -13.37 -12.38 28.60
N ASN A 280 -12.98 -11.78 27.49
CA ASN A 280 -13.89 -11.10 26.58
C ASN A 280 -14.84 -12.12 25.94
N SER A 281 -16.14 -11.90 26.07
CA SER A 281 -17.15 -12.74 25.39
C SER A 281 -17.09 -12.63 23.86
N ASP A 282 -16.71 -11.46 23.35
CA ASP A 282 -16.52 -11.21 21.93
C ASP A 282 -15.03 -11.38 21.55
N GLU A 283 -14.72 -12.54 20.96
CA GLU A 283 -13.37 -12.89 20.51
C GLU A 283 -13.13 -12.56 19.01
N SER A 284 -14.07 -11.89 18.33
CA SER A 284 -13.99 -11.59 16.90
C SER A 284 -12.80 -10.68 16.53
N TRP A 285 -12.32 -10.81 15.29
CA TRP A 285 -11.22 -10.02 14.74
C TRP A 285 -11.72 -8.97 13.75
N THR A 286 -12.79 -8.24 14.13
CA THR A 286 -13.36 -7.14 13.34
C THR A 286 -13.19 -5.82 14.08
N ASP A 287 -13.32 -4.71 13.35
CA ASP A 287 -13.34 -3.38 13.98
C ASP A 287 -14.55 -3.18 14.90
N GLU A 288 -15.59 -4.01 14.73
CA GLU A 288 -16.79 -3.95 15.55
C GLU A 288 -16.67 -4.69 16.88
N ASN A 289 -15.51 -5.29 17.17
CA ASN A 289 -15.24 -6.01 18.42
C ASN A 289 -15.56 -5.15 19.66
N ALA A 290 -16.32 -5.71 20.60
CA ALA A 290 -16.79 -4.99 21.77
C ALA A 290 -15.66 -4.41 22.64
N ALA A 291 -14.51 -5.09 22.75
CA ALA A 291 -13.38 -4.62 23.53
C ALA A 291 -12.66 -3.44 22.85
N HIS A 292 -12.60 -3.45 21.51
CA HIS A 292 -12.06 -2.32 20.73
C HIS A 292 -12.92 -1.07 20.93
N LYS A 293 -14.26 -1.22 20.82
CA LYS A 293 -15.22 -0.14 21.09
C LYS A 293 -15.09 0.39 22.52
N LEU A 294 -15.02 -0.50 23.51
CA LEU A 294 -14.81 -0.12 24.90
C LEU A 294 -13.54 0.72 25.08
N CYS A 295 -12.41 0.29 24.52
CA CYS A 295 -11.16 1.07 24.57
C CYS A 295 -11.34 2.46 23.94
N GLY A 296 -12.00 2.53 22.78
CA GLY A 296 -12.31 3.79 22.09
C GLY A 296 -13.20 4.71 22.91
N ASP A 297 -14.28 4.20 23.49
CA ASP A 297 -15.20 4.98 24.33
C ASP A 297 -14.53 5.53 25.58
N ILE A 298 -13.70 4.72 26.26
CA ILE A 298 -12.92 5.18 27.40
C ILE A 298 -11.93 6.27 26.97
N GLY A 299 -11.24 6.08 25.84
CA GLY A 299 -10.34 7.07 25.25
C GLY A 299 -11.02 8.41 24.96
N ARG A 300 -12.19 8.36 24.31
CA ARG A 300 -13.02 9.53 24.01
C ARG A 300 -13.43 10.27 25.28
N VAL A 301 -13.99 9.55 26.26
CA VAL A 301 -14.46 10.14 27.52
C VAL A 301 -13.31 10.76 28.31
N ALA A 302 -12.14 10.11 28.33
CA ALA A 302 -10.95 10.67 28.95
C ALA A 302 -10.53 11.98 28.26
N PHE A 303 -10.49 12.00 26.92
CA PHE A 303 -10.13 13.19 26.16
C PHE A 303 -11.10 14.35 26.39
N GLU A 304 -12.41 14.11 26.28
CA GLU A 304 -13.47 15.10 26.52
C GLU A 304 -13.45 15.65 27.94
N PHE A 305 -13.18 14.80 28.93
CA PHE A 305 -13.15 15.19 30.34
C PHE A 305 -12.02 16.19 30.63
N PHE A 306 -10.81 15.93 30.11
CA PHE A 306 -9.68 16.82 30.31
C PHE A 306 -9.76 18.07 29.40
N ASN A 307 -10.54 18.03 28.32
CA ASN A 307 -10.71 19.10 27.35
C ASN A 307 -12.20 19.51 27.18
N PRO A 308 -12.88 20.00 28.23
CA PRO A 308 -14.29 20.34 28.15
C PRO A 308 -14.52 21.56 27.23
N PRO A 309 -15.62 21.58 26.45
CA PRO A 309 -15.93 22.72 25.58
C PRO A 309 -16.26 23.98 26.40
N THR A 310 -15.80 25.14 25.92
CA THR A 310 -16.10 26.45 26.50
C THR A 310 -17.60 26.75 26.36
N LYS A 311 -18.30 27.03 27.46
CA LYS A 311 -19.73 27.39 27.47
C LYS A 311 -19.96 28.73 26.74
N VAL A 312 -20.82 28.73 25.72
CA VAL A 312 -21.48 29.94 25.18
C VAL A 312 -23.00 29.72 25.15
N ALA A 313 -23.73 30.83 25.31
CA ALA A 313 -25.07 30.99 25.82
C ALA A 313 -26.20 30.33 25.00
N ALA A 314 -27.19 29.81 25.72
CA ALA A 314 -28.50 29.45 25.22
C ALA A 314 -29.33 30.71 24.97
N ASP A 315 -29.97 30.82 23.80
CA ASP A 315 -31.31 31.38 23.60
C ASP A 315 -31.68 31.37 22.10
N ALA A 316 -32.42 30.34 21.67
CA ALA A 316 -33.23 30.38 20.45
C ALA A 316 -34.47 29.49 20.68
N GLN A 317 -35.68 30.04 20.53
CA GLN A 317 -36.93 29.29 20.70
C GLN A 317 -37.12 28.26 19.57
N PRO A 318 -37.61 27.03 19.87
CA PRO A 318 -37.67 25.95 18.91
C PRO A 318 -38.75 26.15 17.84
N GLN A 319 -38.33 26.34 16.59
CA GLN A 319 -39.18 26.32 15.39
C GLN A 319 -39.45 24.87 14.97
N VAL A 320 -40.69 24.51 14.62
CA VAL A 320 -41.01 23.16 14.13
C VAL A 320 -40.46 22.97 12.71
N LEU A 321 -39.51 22.06 12.51
CA LEU A 321 -38.94 21.71 11.20
C LEU A 321 -39.53 20.40 10.66
N ARG A 322 -39.73 20.31 9.35
CA ARG A 322 -40.27 19.14 8.65
C ARG A 322 -39.80 19.15 7.19
N VAL A 323 -40.13 18.10 6.45
CA VAL A 323 -39.77 17.99 5.03
C VAL A 323 -40.16 19.25 4.25
N GLY A 324 -39.19 19.82 3.52
CA GLY A 324 -39.32 21.09 2.80
C GLY A 324 -38.95 22.35 3.60
N ALA A 325 -38.39 22.21 4.82
CA ALA A 325 -37.76 23.30 5.54
C ALA A 325 -36.30 23.46 5.09
N GLU A 326 -35.82 24.69 4.96
CA GLU A 326 -34.48 24.97 4.45
C GLU A 326 -33.75 26.01 5.33
N GLY A 327 -32.42 26.03 5.25
CA GLY A 327 -31.57 27.08 5.82
C GLY A 327 -30.72 26.65 7.02
N ARG A 328 -30.06 27.64 7.64
CA ARG A 328 -29.00 27.42 8.64
C ARG A 328 -29.43 26.54 9.83
N LEU A 329 -30.68 26.64 10.26
CA LEU A 329 -31.20 25.84 11.38
C LEU A 329 -31.32 24.36 11.02
N VAL A 330 -31.64 24.05 9.76
CA VAL A 330 -31.68 22.67 9.22
C VAL A 330 -30.27 22.11 9.10
N ALA A 331 -29.31 22.90 8.59
CA ALA A 331 -27.90 22.49 8.53
C ALA A 331 -27.34 22.19 9.93
N THR A 332 -27.68 23.03 10.90
CA THR A 332 -27.32 22.84 12.30
C THR A 332 -27.99 21.59 12.90
N LEU A 333 -29.25 21.32 12.56
CA LEU A 333 -29.95 20.09 12.92
C LEU A 333 -29.24 18.86 12.33
N GLN A 334 -28.92 18.86 11.04
CA GLN A 334 -28.24 17.75 10.35
C GLN A 334 -26.86 17.45 10.98
N ARG A 335 -26.08 18.48 11.31
CA ARG A 335 -24.82 18.33 12.06
C ARG A 335 -25.05 17.71 13.43
N THR A 336 -26.08 18.20 14.13
CA THR A 336 -26.40 17.73 15.48
C THR A 336 -26.87 16.28 15.46
N LEU A 337 -27.70 15.89 14.48
CA LEU A 337 -28.16 14.53 14.26
C LEU A 337 -27.01 13.60 13.87
N SER A 338 -26.17 14.00 12.91
CA SER A 338 -24.99 13.23 12.49
C SER A 338 -24.02 12.98 13.64
N ALA A 339 -23.83 13.97 14.52
CA ALA A 339 -22.97 13.84 15.69
C ALA A 339 -23.58 13.00 16.82
N ARG A 340 -24.90 12.78 16.84
CA ARG A 340 -25.62 12.21 18.02
C ARG A 340 -26.38 10.92 17.75
N LEU A 341 -26.61 10.56 16.49
CA LEU A 341 -27.16 9.26 16.10
C LEU A 341 -26.05 8.20 16.06
N ALA A 342 -26.31 7.03 16.66
CA ALA A 342 -25.40 5.88 16.65
C ALA A 342 -26.16 4.59 16.22
N PRO A 343 -25.66 3.81 15.24
CA PRO A 343 -24.52 4.13 14.37
C PRO A 343 -24.78 5.43 13.59
N SER A 344 -23.71 6.17 13.29
CA SER A 344 -23.80 7.46 12.60
C SER A 344 -24.51 7.27 11.28
N VAL A 345 -25.65 7.94 11.12
CA VAL A 345 -26.29 8.07 9.81
C VAL A 345 -25.47 9.11 9.05
N GLU A 346 -24.95 8.74 7.88
CA GLU A 346 -24.41 9.72 6.94
C GLU A 346 -25.59 10.57 6.45
N ILE A 347 -25.68 11.80 6.96
CA ILE A 347 -26.68 12.79 6.56
C ILE A 347 -25.88 13.92 5.91
N ASP A 348 -26.21 14.25 4.67
CA ASP A 348 -25.62 15.41 4.00
C ASP A 348 -26.00 16.69 4.77
N ILE A 349 -25.01 17.55 5.03
CA ILE A 349 -25.22 18.83 5.73
C ILE A 349 -25.42 19.90 4.66
N ASP A 350 -26.54 19.83 3.97
CA ASP A 350 -26.90 20.72 2.86
C ASP A 350 -27.84 21.86 3.30
N GLY A 351 -28.38 21.80 4.52
CA GLY A 351 -29.36 22.75 5.01
C GLY A 351 -30.76 22.56 4.43
N ASP A 352 -31.04 21.44 3.76
CA ASP A 352 -32.36 21.06 3.27
C ASP A 352 -32.95 19.90 4.09
N PHE A 353 -34.17 20.09 4.58
CA PHE A 353 -34.87 19.06 5.33
C PHE A 353 -35.52 18.11 4.32
N GLY A 354 -34.71 17.26 3.72
CA GLY A 354 -35.14 16.21 2.79
C GLY A 354 -35.51 14.89 3.46
N PRO A 355 -35.81 13.84 2.66
CA PRO A 355 -36.19 12.51 3.15
C PRO A 355 -35.14 11.85 4.07
N GLN A 356 -33.85 12.12 3.83
CA GLN A 356 -32.75 11.61 4.66
C GLN A 356 -32.74 12.27 6.05
N THR A 357 -32.91 13.61 6.10
CA THR A 357 -33.05 14.36 7.35
C THR A 357 -34.29 13.91 8.13
N GLU A 358 -35.41 13.68 7.45
CA GLU A 358 -36.63 13.14 8.06
C GLU A 358 -36.39 11.75 8.67
N GLN A 359 -35.74 10.85 7.92
CA GLN A 359 -35.43 9.50 8.38
C GLN A 359 -34.51 9.53 9.62
N ALA A 360 -33.51 10.41 9.62
CA ALA A 360 -32.63 10.61 10.76
C ALA A 360 -33.38 11.16 11.99
N VAL A 361 -34.31 12.10 11.79
CA VAL A 361 -35.17 12.61 12.87
C VAL A 361 -36.07 11.50 13.42
N ARG A 362 -36.67 10.67 12.56
CA ARG A 362 -37.50 9.53 12.98
C ARG A 362 -36.68 8.53 13.80
N GLN A 363 -35.47 8.21 13.34
CA GLN A 363 -34.56 7.31 14.06
C GLN A 363 -34.12 7.89 15.40
N PHE A 364 -33.86 9.20 15.46
CA PHE A 364 -33.52 9.89 16.69
C PHE A 364 -34.68 9.85 17.68
N GLN A 365 -35.91 10.12 17.22
CA GLN A 365 -37.11 10.04 18.03
C GLN A 365 -37.34 8.62 18.58
N GLU A 366 -37.16 7.59 17.75
CA GLU A 366 -37.29 6.20 18.16
C GLU A 366 -36.24 5.81 19.22
N LEU A 367 -34.97 6.19 19.00
CA LEU A 367 -33.87 5.95 19.94
C LEU A 367 -34.10 6.64 21.31
N HIS A 368 -34.67 7.85 21.28
CA HIS A 368 -34.92 8.65 22.48
C HIS A 368 -36.33 8.47 23.07
N LYS A 369 -37.09 7.47 22.59
CA LYS A 369 -38.46 7.14 23.06
C LYS A 369 -39.44 8.32 22.98
N LEU A 370 -39.31 9.14 21.93
CA LEU A 370 -40.23 10.22 21.58
C LEU A 370 -41.26 9.74 20.55
N PRO A 371 -42.41 10.42 20.38
CA PRO A 371 -43.31 10.15 19.27
C PRO A 371 -42.59 10.29 17.91
N VAL A 372 -42.65 9.24 17.08
CA VAL A 372 -41.93 9.17 15.78
C VAL A 372 -42.73 9.92 14.70
N THR A 373 -42.64 11.25 14.72
CA THR A 373 -43.38 12.13 13.82
C THR A 373 -42.60 12.45 12.54
N GLY A 374 -41.27 12.38 12.58
CA GLY A 374 -40.37 12.85 11.50
C GLY A 374 -40.23 14.36 11.39
N ALA A 375 -40.93 15.11 12.26
CA ALA A 375 -40.77 16.55 12.40
C ALA A 375 -40.00 16.86 13.69
N VAL A 376 -39.16 17.89 13.66
CA VAL A 376 -38.43 18.36 14.84
C VAL A 376 -39.29 19.36 15.59
N ASP A 377 -40.07 18.85 16.52
CA ASP A 377 -40.92 19.61 17.43
C ASP A 377 -40.18 20.01 18.73
N GLU A 378 -40.86 20.70 19.65
CA GLU A 378 -40.28 21.17 20.91
C GLU A 378 -39.65 20.04 21.74
N ALA A 379 -40.30 18.87 21.78
CA ALA A 379 -39.78 17.71 22.50
C ALA A 379 -38.51 17.16 21.84
N THR A 380 -38.49 17.13 20.50
CA THR A 380 -37.34 16.69 19.72
C THR A 380 -36.16 17.67 19.87
N TRP A 381 -36.40 18.98 19.83
CA TRP A 381 -35.36 19.98 20.07
C TRP A 381 -34.77 19.90 21.48
N LYS A 382 -35.63 19.68 22.48
CA LYS A 382 -35.20 19.52 23.86
C LYS A 382 -34.34 18.27 24.04
N ALA A 383 -34.70 17.17 23.39
CA ALA A 383 -33.92 15.93 23.40
C ALA A 383 -32.62 16.05 22.60
N LEU A 384 -32.64 16.80 21.49
CA LEU A 384 -31.46 17.11 20.70
C LEU A 384 -30.43 17.89 21.49
N GLY A 385 -30.82 18.75 22.45
CA GLY A 385 -29.89 19.48 23.32
C GLY A 385 -29.16 20.63 22.60
N SER A 386 -27.96 20.98 23.06
CA SER A 386 -27.18 22.08 22.47
C SER A 386 -26.86 21.81 21.00
N LEU A 387 -27.09 22.79 20.14
CA LEU A 387 -26.88 22.63 18.71
C LEU A 387 -25.39 22.74 18.34
N VAL A 388 -24.96 21.97 17.34
CA VAL A 388 -23.59 22.01 16.81
C VAL A 388 -23.50 23.09 15.73
N GLU A 389 -23.13 24.31 16.10
CA GLU A 389 -23.29 25.51 15.27
C GLU A 389 -22.11 25.91 14.36
N SER A 390 -20.89 25.41 14.56
CA SER A 390 -19.76 25.70 13.65
C SER A 390 -18.64 24.64 13.73
N GLY A 391 -18.00 24.38 12.58
CA GLY A 391 -16.66 23.80 12.54
C GLY A 391 -15.61 24.81 13.06
N PRO A 392 -14.34 24.41 13.22
CA PRO A 392 -13.28 25.34 13.62
C PRO A 392 -13.20 26.54 12.66
N VAL A 393 -13.11 27.76 13.20
CA VAL A 393 -12.91 28.98 12.41
C VAL A 393 -11.61 28.86 11.61
N VAL A 394 -11.71 28.91 10.28
CA VAL A 394 -10.55 28.92 9.39
C VAL A 394 -9.93 30.33 9.42
N PRO A 395 -8.65 30.48 9.78
CA PRO A 395 -7.98 31.78 9.80
C PRO A 395 -7.97 32.44 8.42
N GLU A 396 -7.78 33.77 8.36
CA GLU A 396 -7.70 34.51 7.09
C GLU A 396 -6.58 33.94 6.18
N PRO A 397 -6.84 33.77 4.87
CA PRO A 397 -5.88 33.23 3.91
C PRO A 397 -4.51 33.92 3.96
N GLU A 398 -4.50 35.24 4.12
CA GLU A 398 -3.27 36.04 4.22
C GLU A 398 -2.39 35.60 5.39
N LEU A 399 -3.00 35.29 6.56
CA LEU A 399 -2.28 34.83 7.74
C LEU A 399 -1.75 33.39 7.54
N VAL A 400 -2.57 32.53 6.95
CA VAL A 400 -2.18 31.14 6.64
C VAL A 400 -1.00 31.11 5.68
N ASN A 401 -1.08 31.89 4.59
CA ASN A 401 -0.13 31.88 3.48
C ASN A 401 1.15 32.65 3.80
N ALA A 402 1.10 33.61 4.74
CA ALA A 402 2.29 34.30 5.24
C ALA A 402 3.09 33.48 6.27
N THR A 403 2.53 32.40 6.83
CA THR A 403 3.21 31.58 7.85
C THR A 403 4.18 30.61 7.18
N PRO A 404 5.51 30.78 7.32
CA PRO A 404 6.47 29.86 6.71
C PRO A 404 6.40 28.47 7.36
N PRO A 405 6.49 27.38 6.58
CA PRO A 405 6.46 26.04 7.13
C PRO A 405 7.71 25.77 7.98
N VAL A 406 7.52 25.21 9.17
CA VAL A 406 8.63 24.71 10.00
C VAL A 406 9.09 23.38 9.42
N ARG A 407 10.28 23.36 8.80
CA ARG A 407 10.93 22.12 8.34
C ARG A 407 11.92 21.63 9.40
N GLY A 408 11.85 20.34 9.70
CA GLY A 408 12.88 19.64 10.47
C GLY A 408 14.17 19.47 9.65
N PRO A 409 15.27 19.03 10.29
CA PRO A 409 16.53 18.78 9.61
C PRO A 409 16.38 17.71 8.51
N ALA A 410 17.30 17.73 7.55
CA ALA A 410 17.39 16.70 6.53
C ALA A 410 17.55 15.32 7.18
N ASP A 411 17.02 14.29 6.51
CA ASP A 411 17.06 12.92 7.00
C ASP A 411 18.48 12.42 7.29
N SER A 412 18.66 11.51 8.26
CA SER A 412 19.93 10.77 8.31
C SER A 412 20.08 9.98 7.02
N LEU A 413 21.31 9.88 6.51
CA LEU A 413 21.65 9.06 5.35
C LEU A 413 21.85 7.57 5.71
N ASP A 414 21.80 7.22 7.01
CA ASP A 414 21.90 5.85 7.48
C ASP A 414 20.56 5.08 7.33
N GLY A 415 20.63 3.78 7.02
CA GLY A 415 19.48 2.87 7.01
C GLY A 415 19.54 1.83 5.88
N PRO A 416 18.86 0.68 6.02
CA PRO A 416 18.90 -0.38 5.01
C PRO A 416 18.05 -0.04 3.77
N PRO A 417 18.36 -0.60 2.58
CA PRO A 417 17.67 -0.28 1.32
C PRO A 417 16.30 -0.96 1.16
N HIS A 418 15.67 -1.41 2.25
CA HIS A 418 14.45 -2.22 2.18
C HIS A 418 13.21 -1.37 1.91
N VAL A 419 12.32 -1.91 1.08
CA VAL A 419 11.02 -1.32 0.75
C VAL A 419 9.93 -2.40 0.75
N THR A 420 8.69 -1.97 0.98
CA THR A 420 7.51 -2.84 1.04
C THR A 420 6.60 -2.74 -0.19
N CYS A 421 6.79 -1.71 -1.00
CA CYS A 421 5.99 -1.43 -2.19
C CYS A 421 6.17 -2.47 -3.31
N LYS A 422 5.08 -2.70 -4.06
CA LYS A 422 5.01 -3.66 -5.16
C LYS A 422 5.90 -3.26 -6.34
N ALA A 423 5.96 -1.96 -6.64
CA ALA A 423 6.80 -1.42 -7.71
C ALA A 423 7.39 -0.07 -7.29
N TRP A 424 8.64 0.20 -7.68
CA TRP A 424 9.29 1.48 -7.41
C TRP A 424 10.38 1.82 -8.42
N GLY A 425 10.76 3.10 -8.45
CA GLY A 425 11.92 3.58 -9.19
C GLY A 425 12.52 4.84 -8.57
N VAL A 426 13.83 4.96 -8.66
CA VAL A 426 14.64 6.14 -8.35
C VAL A 426 15.17 6.67 -9.67
N PHE A 427 14.94 7.94 -9.93
CA PHE A 427 15.25 8.60 -11.20
C PHE A 427 16.07 9.85 -10.95
N ASP A 428 16.98 10.15 -11.87
CA ASP A 428 17.68 11.43 -11.89
C ASP A 428 16.67 12.55 -12.21
N GLY A 429 16.60 13.57 -11.36
CA GLY A 429 15.60 14.62 -11.45
C GLY A 429 15.76 15.56 -12.64
N ALA A 430 16.97 15.63 -13.22
CA ALA A 430 17.25 16.49 -14.37
C ALA A 430 16.98 15.77 -15.70
N THR A 431 17.47 14.54 -15.83
CA THR A 431 17.40 13.75 -17.06
C THR A 431 16.15 12.89 -17.14
N GLY A 432 15.59 12.48 -16.00
CA GLY A 432 14.52 11.48 -15.91
C GLY A 432 15.01 10.05 -16.10
N ASP A 433 16.34 9.82 -16.15
CA ASP A 433 16.92 8.50 -16.32
C ASP A 433 16.66 7.64 -15.07
N LEU A 434 16.29 6.38 -15.29
CA LEU A 434 16.13 5.41 -14.21
C LEU A 434 17.51 5.07 -13.66
N LEU A 435 17.74 5.37 -12.38
CA LEU A 435 18.97 4.99 -11.68
C LEU A 435 18.84 3.59 -11.07
N TRP A 436 17.70 3.32 -10.42
CA TRP A 436 17.40 2.05 -9.78
C TRP A 436 15.90 1.80 -9.72
N GLY A 437 15.45 0.55 -9.70
CA GLY A 437 14.03 0.24 -9.62
C GLY A 437 13.71 -1.24 -9.38
N HIS A 438 12.46 -1.49 -8.99
CA HIS A 438 11.84 -2.81 -8.96
C HIS A 438 10.53 -2.74 -9.74
N GLU A 439 10.43 -3.51 -10.82
CA GLU A 439 9.30 -3.50 -11.74
C GLU A 439 8.83 -2.08 -12.15
N PRO A 440 9.74 -1.17 -12.55
CA PRO A 440 9.38 0.24 -12.74
C PRO A 440 8.36 0.49 -13.86
N SER A 441 8.19 -0.46 -14.78
CA SER A 441 7.20 -0.41 -15.87
C SER A 441 5.92 -1.23 -15.58
N ARG A 442 5.77 -1.81 -14.38
CA ARG A 442 4.56 -2.58 -14.03
C ARG A 442 3.34 -1.68 -14.02
N ARG A 443 2.30 -2.09 -14.78
CA ARG A 443 0.99 -1.44 -14.77
C ARG A 443 0.29 -1.68 -13.44
N VAL A 444 -0.05 -0.60 -12.75
CA VAL A 444 -0.77 -0.58 -11.48
C VAL A 444 -1.76 0.58 -11.46
N ASN A 445 -2.74 0.52 -10.56
CA ASN A 445 -3.67 1.64 -10.37
C ASN A 445 -2.89 2.88 -9.87
N PRO A 446 -3.04 4.07 -10.48
CA PRO A 446 -2.30 5.28 -10.11
C PRO A 446 -2.70 5.86 -8.76
N ALA A 447 -3.95 5.63 -8.34
CA ALA A 447 -4.61 6.42 -7.31
C ALA A 447 -4.46 7.93 -7.58
N SER A 448 -4.44 8.80 -6.55
CA SER A 448 -4.38 10.25 -6.75
C SER A 448 -3.08 10.82 -7.33
N THR A 449 -2.09 9.98 -7.70
CA THR A 449 -0.94 10.48 -8.50
C THR A 449 -1.40 10.97 -9.87
N THR A 450 -2.56 10.51 -10.35
CA THR A 450 -3.29 11.01 -11.52
C THR A 450 -3.41 12.54 -11.55
N LYS A 451 -3.61 13.18 -10.39
CA LYS A 451 -3.81 14.63 -10.30
C LYS A 451 -2.61 15.46 -10.76
N MET A 452 -1.42 14.87 -10.86
CA MET A 452 -0.27 15.51 -11.50
C MET A 452 -0.56 15.85 -12.97
N MET A 453 -1.23 14.96 -13.71
CA MET A 453 -1.59 15.20 -15.11
C MET A 453 -2.69 16.27 -15.20
N THR A 454 -3.69 16.21 -14.32
CA THR A 454 -4.74 17.23 -14.22
C THR A 454 -4.14 18.61 -13.97
N ALA A 455 -3.24 18.74 -12.98
CA ALA A 455 -2.55 20.00 -12.68
C ALA A 455 -1.68 20.48 -13.85
N LEU A 456 -0.93 19.59 -14.50
CA LEU A 456 -0.10 19.93 -15.67
C LEU A 456 -0.95 20.52 -16.79
N LEU A 457 -2.03 19.85 -17.17
CA LEU A 457 -2.89 20.30 -18.27
C LEU A 457 -3.62 21.60 -17.93
N THR A 458 -4.10 21.77 -16.70
CA THR A 458 -4.68 23.05 -16.26
C THR A 458 -3.66 24.18 -16.35
N LEU A 459 -2.41 23.95 -15.96
CA LEU A 459 -1.34 24.95 -16.06
C LEU A 459 -0.96 25.25 -17.52
N GLU A 460 -0.88 24.25 -18.39
CA GLU A 460 -0.63 24.43 -19.83
C GLU A 460 -1.78 25.21 -20.49
N TRP A 461 -3.03 24.90 -20.14
CA TRP A 461 -4.20 25.63 -20.58
C TRP A 461 -4.21 27.08 -20.09
N ALA A 462 -3.86 27.31 -18.81
CA ALA A 462 -3.78 28.65 -18.24
C ALA A 462 -2.64 29.47 -18.86
N ALA A 463 -1.52 28.84 -19.24
CA ALA A 463 -0.40 29.52 -19.88
C ALA A 463 -0.74 30.12 -21.27
N GLN A 464 -1.81 29.64 -21.92
CA GLN A 464 -2.25 30.17 -23.21
C GLN A 464 -2.81 31.60 -23.12
N ARG A 465 -3.33 32.03 -21.96
CA ARG A 465 -3.75 33.41 -21.72
C ARG A 465 -3.57 33.84 -20.25
N PRO A 466 -2.99 35.02 -19.95
CA PRO A 466 -2.71 35.44 -18.58
C PRO A 466 -3.91 35.54 -17.64
N ASP A 467 -5.12 35.82 -18.16
CA ASP A 467 -6.35 35.97 -17.39
C ASP A 467 -6.92 34.64 -16.88
N ARG A 468 -6.61 33.52 -17.56
CA ARG A 468 -7.14 32.19 -17.24
C ARG A 468 -6.80 31.69 -15.84
N PHE A 469 -5.65 32.12 -15.30
CA PHE A 469 -5.25 31.73 -13.94
C PHE A 469 -6.16 32.33 -12.87
N SER A 470 -6.80 33.46 -13.16
CA SER A 470 -7.72 34.17 -12.27
C SER A 470 -9.20 33.91 -12.61
N GLU A 471 -9.50 33.12 -13.64
CA GLU A 471 -10.87 32.74 -13.97
C GLU A 471 -11.49 31.95 -12.81
N LEU A 472 -12.76 32.24 -12.51
CA LEU A 472 -13.50 31.55 -11.45
C LEU A 472 -14.06 30.24 -11.98
N VAL A 473 -13.78 29.15 -11.27
CA VAL A 473 -14.37 27.82 -11.49
C VAL A 473 -15.59 27.70 -10.60
N THR A 474 -16.76 27.42 -11.18
CA THR A 474 -17.98 27.15 -10.42
C THR A 474 -18.14 25.65 -10.22
N PHE A 475 -18.28 25.21 -8.97
CA PHE A 475 -18.43 23.80 -8.64
C PHE A 475 -19.78 23.28 -9.11
N SER A 476 -19.75 22.25 -9.95
CA SER A 476 -20.94 21.53 -10.37
C SER A 476 -21.40 20.56 -9.28
N SER A 477 -22.66 20.12 -9.34
CA SER A 477 -23.14 19.03 -8.46
C SER A 477 -22.35 17.73 -8.67
N ARG A 478 -21.79 17.52 -9.88
CA ARG A 478 -20.93 16.36 -10.17
C ARG A 478 -19.61 16.45 -9.41
N ALA A 479 -18.95 17.62 -9.45
CA ALA A 479 -17.71 17.84 -8.71
C ALA A 479 -17.90 17.65 -7.20
N ASP A 480 -18.90 18.32 -6.63
CA ASP A 480 -19.27 18.23 -5.21
C ASP A 480 -19.52 16.78 -4.75
N LYS A 481 -20.32 16.02 -5.50
CA LYS A 481 -20.67 14.62 -5.18
C LYS A 481 -19.58 13.60 -5.50
N THR A 482 -18.39 14.02 -5.93
CA THR A 482 -17.30 13.09 -6.25
C THR A 482 -16.69 12.53 -4.97
N ALA A 483 -16.90 11.24 -4.70
CA ALA A 483 -16.43 10.57 -3.49
C ALA A 483 -14.90 10.60 -3.33
N GLY A 484 -14.43 10.55 -2.08
CA GLY A 484 -13.01 10.46 -1.72
C GLY A 484 -12.46 11.72 -1.04
N SER A 485 -11.15 11.96 -1.16
CA SER A 485 -10.53 13.18 -0.63
C SER A 485 -11.08 14.42 -1.33
N THR A 486 -11.35 15.48 -0.58
CA THR A 486 -12.06 16.67 -1.06
C THR A 486 -11.26 17.95 -0.79
N ALA A 487 -11.41 18.95 -1.65
CA ALA A 487 -11.04 20.34 -1.40
C ALA A 487 -12.07 21.04 -0.50
N ASP A 488 -13.16 20.35 -0.15
CA ASP A 488 -14.25 20.81 0.71
C ASP A 488 -14.97 22.00 0.08
N LEU A 489 -15.34 21.90 -1.21
CA LEU A 489 -16.15 22.89 -1.92
C LEU A 489 -17.49 22.30 -2.38
N ASN A 490 -18.55 23.07 -2.20
CA ASN A 490 -19.93 22.68 -2.47
C ASN A 490 -20.39 23.15 -3.86
N ALA A 491 -21.42 22.51 -4.41
CA ALA A 491 -22.04 22.94 -5.65
C ALA A 491 -22.49 24.42 -5.57
N GLY A 492 -22.18 25.19 -6.62
CA GLY A 492 -22.46 26.63 -6.69
C GLY A 492 -21.41 27.53 -6.03
N GLU A 493 -20.43 26.96 -5.32
CA GLU A 493 -19.27 27.72 -4.87
C GLU A 493 -18.26 27.96 -6.00
N GLN A 494 -17.50 29.04 -5.86
CA GLN A 494 -16.59 29.58 -6.83
C GLN A 494 -15.24 29.89 -6.20
N VAL A 495 -14.18 29.54 -6.91
CA VAL A 495 -12.78 29.83 -6.55
C VAL A 495 -11.96 29.95 -7.84
N SER A 496 -10.88 30.73 -7.84
CA SER A 496 -10.07 30.90 -9.05
C SER A 496 -9.31 29.61 -9.42
N VAL A 497 -9.00 29.44 -10.70
CA VAL A 497 -8.18 28.31 -11.20
C VAL A 497 -6.87 28.19 -10.42
N GLY A 498 -6.19 29.31 -10.18
CA GLY A 498 -4.91 29.34 -9.45
C GLY A 498 -5.01 28.86 -8.01
N GLU A 499 -6.05 29.28 -7.29
CA GLU A 499 -6.33 28.82 -5.93
C GLU A 499 -6.76 27.34 -5.92
N LEU A 500 -7.61 26.94 -6.86
CA LEU A 500 -8.13 25.58 -6.95
C LEU A 500 -7.05 24.53 -7.25
N LEU A 501 -5.95 24.90 -7.91
CA LEU A 501 -4.78 24.03 -8.06
C LEU A 501 -4.15 23.64 -6.71
N TYR A 502 -4.25 24.49 -5.67
CA TYR A 502 -3.86 24.10 -4.30
C TYR A 502 -4.86 23.11 -3.70
N GLY A 503 -6.17 23.34 -3.87
CA GLY A 503 -7.22 22.38 -3.49
C GLY A 503 -7.09 21.02 -4.19
N LEU A 504 -6.59 21.00 -5.43
CA LEU A 504 -6.27 19.78 -6.17
C LEU A 504 -5.07 19.04 -5.56
N MET A 505 -3.97 19.74 -5.31
CA MET A 505 -2.68 19.09 -5.02
C MET A 505 -2.42 18.83 -3.53
N LEU A 506 -2.83 19.74 -2.64
CA LEU A 506 -2.53 19.65 -1.21
C LEU A 506 -3.39 18.60 -0.50
N PRO A 507 -4.72 18.79 -0.34
CA PRO A 507 -5.61 17.84 0.32
C PRO A 507 -5.97 16.67 -0.60
N SER A 508 -5.55 16.73 -1.88
CA SER A 508 -5.86 15.74 -2.91
C SER A 508 -7.32 15.76 -3.38
N GLY A 509 -7.96 16.94 -3.48
CA GLY A 509 -9.39 17.09 -3.78
C GLY A 509 -9.83 16.45 -5.10
N ASN A 510 -10.72 15.45 -5.02
CA ASN A 510 -11.35 14.80 -6.18
C ASN A 510 -12.37 15.72 -6.84
N ASP A 511 -13.16 16.40 -6.02
CA ASP A 511 -14.05 17.51 -6.37
C ASP A 511 -13.33 18.60 -7.17
N ALA A 512 -12.18 19.09 -6.68
CA ALA A 512 -11.34 20.05 -7.38
C ALA A 512 -10.85 19.53 -8.73
N SER A 513 -10.54 18.24 -8.80
CA SER A 513 -10.09 17.59 -10.04
C SER A 513 -11.19 17.50 -11.10
N VAL A 514 -12.43 17.21 -10.70
CA VAL A 514 -13.58 17.18 -11.61
C VAL A 514 -13.93 18.59 -12.04
N ALA A 515 -13.98 19.56 -11.11
CA ALA A 515 -14.29 20.95 -11.41
C ALA A 515 -13.29 21.57 -12.40
N LEU A 516 -11.98 21.35 -12.20
CA LEU A 516 -10.95 21.81 -13.14
C LEU A 516 -11.05 21.12 -14.50
N ALA A 517 -11.32 19.81 -14.53
CA ALA A 517 -11.46 19.06 -15.77
C ALA A 517 -12.69 19.52 -16.58
N GLU A 518 -13.83 19.75 -15.91
CA GLU A 518 -15.03 20.30 -16.55
C GLU A 518 -14.77 21.72 -17.08
N HIS A 519 -14.18 22.60 -16.27
CA HIS A 519 -13.88 23.98 -16.65
C HIS A 519 -12.95 24.06 -17.86
N VAL A 520 -11.83 23.31 -17.84
CA VAL A 520 -10.90 23.28 -18.98
C VAL A 520 -11.55 22.62 -20.18
N GLY A 521 -12.21 21.47 -19.99
CA GLY A 521 -12.84 20.69 -21.04
C GLY A 521 -13.89 21.45 -21.85
N GLN A 522 -14.64 22.35 -21.22
CA GLN A 522 -15.64 23.21 -21.88
C GLN A 522 -15.02 24.20 -22.86
N THR A 523 -13.76 24.54 -22.67
CA THR A 523 -13.06 25.57 -23.47
C THR A 523 -12.16 24.98 -24.56
N LEU A 524 -12.05 23.65 -24.63
CA LEU A 524 -11.27 22.99 -25.67
C LEU A 524 -11.93 23.19 -27.04
N PRO A 525 -11.16 23.34 -28.13
CA PRO A 525 -11.72 23.43 -29.48
C PRO A 525 -12.42 22.12 -29.87
N GLU A 526 -13.47 22.23 -30.69
CA GLU A 526 -14.14 21.06 -31.27
C GLU A 526 -13.16 20.24 -32.13
N PRO A 527 -13.30 18.90 -32.18
CA PRO A 527 -12.46 18.06 -33.03
C PRO A 527 -12.56 18.47 -34.51
N ALA A 528 -11.46 18.34 -35.26
CA ALA A 528 -11.47 18.61 -36.69
C ALA A 528 -12.42 17.65 -37.42
N ALA A 529 -13.13 18.14 -38.45
CA ALA A 529 -14.07 17.33 -39.22
C ALA A 529 -13.38 16.07 -39.78
N GLY A 530 -13.82 14.88 -39.32
CA GLY A 530 -13.28 13.57 -39.74
C GLY A 530 -12.62 12.73 -38.65
N SER A 531 -12.54 13.19 -37.39
CA SER A 531 -12.13 12.38 -36.23
C SER A 531 -13.28 11.59 -35.60
N ASP A 532 -12.97 10.74 -34.61
CA ASP A 532 -13.92 10.02 -33.75
C ASP A 532 -15.07 10.92 -33.24
N PRO A 533 -16.24 10.34 -32.89
CA PRO A 533 -17.45 11.10 -32.55
C PRO A 533 -17.20 12.18 -31.48
N VAL A 534 -17.84 13.34 -31.68
CA VAL A 534 -17.77 14.48 -30.75
C VAL A 534 -18.27 14.04 -29.37
N VAL A 535 -17.37 14.03 -28.40
CA VAL A 535 -17.74 13.82 -27.00
C VAL A 535 -18.25 15.14 -26.45
N GLU A 536 -19.56 15.23 -26.23
CA GLU A 536 -20.20 16.47 -25.75
C GLU A 536 -19.85 16.77 -24.27
N ASP A 537 -19.57 15.75 -23.46
CA ASP A 537 -19.29 15.92 -22.02
C ASP A 537 -17.89 16.53 -21.78
N PRO A 538 -17.79 17.72 -21.15
CA PRO A 538 -16.51 18.40 -20.94
C PRO A 538 -15.48 17.60 -20.14
N LEU A 539 -15.94 16.85 -19.13
CA LEU A 539 -15.08 16.01 -18.30
C LEU A 539 -14.41 14.92 -19.15
N ALA A 540 -15.18 14.24 -20.01
CA ALA A 540 -14.67 13.21 -20.90
C ALA A 540 -13.70 13.78 -21.96
N ARG A 541 -13.95 15.00 -22.49
CA ARG A 541 -12.98 15.71 -23.36
C ARG A 541 -11.66 15.98 -22.66
N PHE A 542 -11.69 16.34 -21.38
CA PHE A 542 -10.47 16.52 -20.59
C PHE A 542 -9.72 15.20 -20.37
N VAL A 543 -10.42 14.10 -20.10
CA VAL A 543 -9.79 12.77 -19.97
C VAL A 543 -9.14 12.33 -21.29
N GLN A 544 -9.75 12.62 -22.44
CA GLN A 544 -9.11 12.40 -23.74
C GLN A 544 -7.81 13.21 -23.88
N LEU A 545 -7.82 14.48 -23.46
CA LEU A 545 -6.61 15.31 -23.44
C LEU A 545 -5.54 14.73 -22.50
N MET A 546 -5.91 14.18 -21.35
CA MET A 546 -4.98 13.48 -20.45
C MET A 546 -4.27 12.31 -21.14
N ASN A 547 -5.02 11.49 -21.88
CA ASN A 547 -4.46 10.34 -22.60
C ASN A 547 -3.62 10.76 -23.81
N GLN A 548 -4.04 11.79 -24.55
CA GLN A 548 -3.22 12.38 -25.60
C GLN A 548 -1.90 12.88 -25.03
N ARG A 549 -1.94 13.60 -23.90
CA ARG A 549 -0.73 14.12 -23.26
C ARG A 549 0.16 13.02 -22.71
N ALA A 550 -0.42 11.95 -22.16
CA ALA A 550 0.33 10.76 -21.76
C ALA A 550 1.09 10.16 -22.95
N ALA A 551 0.45 10.01 -24.11
CA ALA A 551 1.09 9.52 -25.33
C ALA A 551 2.22 10.44 -25.82
N GLU A 552 2.00 11.76 -25.82
CA GLU A 552 3.02 12.75 -26.19
C GLU A 552 4.25 12.74 -25.27
N LEU A 553 4.05 12.47 -23.98
CA LEU A 553 5.13 12.31 -22.99
C LEU A 553 5.77 10.91 -23.01
N GLY A 554 5.30 10.02 -23.90
CA GLY A 554 5.80 8.65 -24.01
C GLY A 554 5.43 7.77 -22.82
N MET A 555 4.33 8.06 -22.13
CA MET A 555 3.83 7.31 -20.97
C MET A 555 3.09 6.05 -21.39
N GLN A 556 3.83 5.03 -21.83
CA GLN A 556 3.31 3.83 -22.54
C GLN A 556 2.46 2.90 -21.67
N GLU A 557 2.62 2.97 -20.35
CA GLU A 557 1.92 2.14 -19.36
C GLU A 557 0.78 2.91 -18.68
N THR A 558 0.58 4.19 -19.03
CA THR A 558 -0.45 5.05 -18.44
C THR A 558 -1.68 5.15 -19.33
N HIS A 559 -2.84 4.94 -18.72
CA HIS A 559 -4.15 5.27 -19.29
C HIS A 559 -5.06 5.86 -18.21
N TYR A 560 -5.70 6.98 -18.53
CA TYR A 560 -6.58 7.72 -17.65
C TYR A 560 -8.05 7.48 -18.01
N GLU A 561 -8.87 7.12 -17.02
CA GLU A 561 -10.34 6.97 -17.14
C GLU A 561 -11.07 8.12 -16.44
N ASN A 562 -10.38 8.81 -15.53
CA ASN A 562 -10.90 9.92 -14.76
C ASN A 562 -9.74 10.84 -14.33
N PRO A 563 -10.02 12.10 -13.95
CA PRO A 563 -8.97 13.07 -13.63
C PRO A 563 -8.45 12.97 -12.18
N HIS A 564 -9.16 12.26 -11.30
CA HIS A 564 -8.88 12.28 -9.85
C HIS A 564 -8.11 11.06 -9.33
N GLY A 565 -8.19 9.92 -10.00
CA GLY A 565 -7.50 8.69 -9.59
C GLY A 565 -8.34 7.66 -8.84
N LEU A 566 -9.67 7.71 -8.89
CA LEU A 566 -10.46 6.61 -8.29
C LEU A 566 -10.31 5.36 -9.16
N THR A 567 -10.33 4.20 -8.51
CA THR A 567 -10.16 2.92 -9.19
C THR A 567 -11.30 2.68 -10.16
N VAL A 568 -10.95 2.57 -11.44
CA VAL A 568 -11.81 2.15 -12.54
C VAL A 568 -10.99 1.21 -13.41
N GLU A 569 -11.61 0.19 -13.99
CA GLU A 569 -10.93 -0.70 -14.93
C GLU A 569 -10.31 0.11 -16.08
N GLY A 570 -9.05 -0.19 -16.44
CA GLY A 570 -8.32 0.56 -17.46
C GLY A 570 -7.56 1.79 -16.93
N HIS A 571 -7.83 2.25 -15.70
CA HIS A 571 -7.10 3.36 -15.08
C HIS A 571 -5.76 2.90 -14.51
N LEU A 572 -4.71 2.88 -15.34
CA LEU A 572 -3.42 2.27 -15.02
C LEU A 572 -2.26 3.26 -15.23
N THR A 573 -1.13 3.00 -14.57
CA THR A 573 0.13 3.72 -14.72
C THR A 573 1.32 2.86 -14.32
N SER A 574 2.54 3.37 -14.46
CA SER A 574 3.78 2.76 -13.95
C SER A 574 4.65 3.76 -13.18
N ALA A 575 5.66 3.26 -12.44
CA ALA A 575 6.59 4.12 -11.73
C ALA A 575 7.41 4.98 -12.71
N ARG A 576 7.80 4.40 -13.85
CA ARG A 576 8.53 5.07 -14.94
C ARG A 576 7.73 6.22 -15.54
N ASP A 577 6.45 6.00 -15.82
CA ASP A 577 5.62 7.03 -16.45
C ASP A 577 5.26 8.16 -15.49
N LEU A 578 4.99 7.85 -14.22
CA LEU A 578 4.82 8.87 -13.19
C LEU A 578 6.09 9.69 -12.96
N ALA A 579 7.27 9.08 -13.04
CA ALA A 579 8.54 9.80 -12.95
C ALA A 579 8.74 10.75 -14.15
N ARG A 580 8.40 10.32 -15.37
CA ARG A 580 8.41 11.18 -16.56
C ARG A 580 7.46 12.37 -16.41
N LEU A 581 6.24 12.11 -15.98
CA LEU A 581 5.25 13.16 -15.72
C LEU A 581 5.76 14.14 -14.65
N ALA A 582 6.32 13.64 -13.55
CA ALA A 582 6.88 14.48 -12.50
C ALA A 582 8.06 15.32 -13.01
N GLN A 583 9.01 14.73 -13.73
CA GLN A 583 10.16 15.44 -14.31
C GLN A 583 9.71 16.55 -15.26
N PHE A 584 8.71 16.26 -16.10
CA PHE A 584 8.17 17.25 -17.02
C PHE A 584 7.45 18.38 -16.27
N ALA A 585 6.54 18.03 -15.36
CA ALA A 585 5.76 19.02 -14.61
C ALA A 585 6.63 19.89 -13.69
N LEU A 586 7.70 19.32 -13.11
CA LEU A 586 8.66 20.05 -12.29
C LEU A 586 9.48 21.08 -13.06
N LYS A 587 9.42 21.15 -14.40
CA LYS A 587 10.00 22.28 -15.16
C LYS A 587 9.17 23.56 -15.04
N ASN A 588 7.90 23.46 -14.64
CA ASN A 588 7.03 24.60 -14.44
C ASN A 588 7.18 25.16 -13.01
N GLU A 589 7.62 26.41 -12.87
CA GLU A 589 7.85 27.04 -11.56
C GLU A 589 6.59 27.15 -10.69
N THR A 590 5.42 27.33 -11.31
CA THR A 590 4.13 27.37 -10.59
C THR A 590 3.76 25.97 -10.08
N PHE A 591 3.99 24.92 -10.86
CA PHE A 591 3.82 23.55 -10.39
C PHE A 591 4.74 23.25 -9.20
N GLN A 592 6.03 23.59 -9.30
CA GLN A 592 7.00 23.45 -8.20
C GLN A 592 6.52 24.15 -6.92
N ARG A 593 6.05 25.40 -7.06
CA ARG A 593 5.52 26.19 -5.93
C ARG A 593 4.35 25.46 -5.26
N ILE A 594 3.37 25.02 -6.03
CA ILE A 594 2.16 24.35 -5.52
C ILE A 594 2.52 23.06 -4.78
N VAL A 595 3.33 22.18 -5.38
CA VAL A 595 3.62 20.86 -4.77
C VAL A 595 4.56 20.93 -3.57
N ASN A 596 5.31 22.04 -3.43
CA ASN A 596 6.19 22.33 -2.31
C ASN A 596 5.48 23.09 -1.16
N THR A 597 4.24 23.53 -1.36
CA THR A 597 3.45 24.25 -0.35
C THR A 597 2.90 23.28 0.71
N VAL A 598 3.14 23.56 1.98
CA VAL A 598 2.69 22.72 3.11
C VAL A 598 1.23 22.99 3.49
N GLN A 599 0.81 24.25 3.43
CA GLN A 599 -0.57 24.67 3.68
C GLN A 599 -0.91 25.89 2.82
N HIS A 600 -2.18 26.02 2.46
CA HIS A 600 -2.68 27.14 1.68
C HIS A 600 -4.10 27.48 2.13
N GLY A 601 -4.36 28.74 2.44
CA GLY A 601 -5.68 29.27 2.70
C GLY A 601 -6.23 29.96 1.45
N ALA A 602 -7.53 29.82 1.21
CA ALA A 602 -8.23 30.48 0.11
C ALA A 602 -9.62 30.96 0.57
N THR A 603 -10.13 32.01 -0.08
CA THR A 603 -11.51 32.46 0.09
C THR A 603 -12.37 31.89 -1.04
N VAL A 604 -13.43 31.20 -0.66
CA VAL A 604 -14.44 30.61 -1.54
C VAL A 604 -15.69 31.48 -1.47
N ARG A 605 -16.33 31.68 -2.62
CA ARG A 605 -17.52 32.52 -2.76
C ARG A 605 -18.66 31.71 -3.36
N SER A 606 -19.87 31.81 -2.84
CA SER A 606 -21.05 31.29 -3.54
C SER A 606 -21.50 32.25 -4.64
N VAL A 607 -22.16 31.72 -5.66
CA VAL A 607 -22.94 32.50 -6.64
C VAL A 607 -23.94 33.45 -6.00
N ASP A 608 -24.44 33.13 -4.80
CA ASP A 608 -25.39 33.94 -4.03
C ASP A 608 -24.72 34.98 -3.11
N GLY A 609 -23.38 35.07 -3.14
CA GLY A 609 -22.63 36.16 -2.51
C GLY A 609 -22.17 35.92 -1.07
N TYR A 610 -22.34 34.73 -0.50
CA TYR A 610 -21.67 34.40 0.76
C TYR A 610 -20.21 34.00 0.52
N GLU A 611 -19.33 34.35 1.46
CA GLU A 611 -17.91 34.00 1.44
C GLU A 611 -17.54 33.14 2.65
N ARG A 612 -16.62 32.20 2.45
CA ARG A 612 -15.97 31.47 3.55
C ARG A 612 -14.52 31.17 3.21
N ASN A 613 -13.71 30.99 4.24
CA ASN A 613 -12.32 30.59 4.09
C ASN A 613 -12.17 29.08 4.18
N VAL A 614 -11.30 28.52 3.34
CA VAL A 614 -10.87 27.11 3.37
C VAL A 614 -9.38 27.03 3.66
N LEU A 615 -8.97 25.96 4.35
CA LEU A 615 -7.58 25.65 4.65
C LEU A 615 -7.22 24.29 4.07
N TRP A 616 -6.33 24.30 3.10
CA TRP A 616 -5.78 23.11 2.48
C TRP A 616 -4.42 22.78 3.08
N LYS A 617 -4.20 21.51 3.39
CA LYS A 617 -2.92 21.01 3.93
C LYS A 617 -2.38 19.92 3.03
N ASN A 618 -1.08 19.95 2.80
CA ASN A 618 -0.42 18.99 1.93
C ASN A 618 -0.42 17.60 2.58
N THR A 619 -0.88 16.62 1.83
CA THR A 619 -0.86 15.22 2.23
C THR A 619 0.55 14.62 2.24
N ASN A 620 1.51 15.19 1.50
CA ASN A 620 2.89 14.71 1.46
C ASN A 620 3.67 15.12 2.71
N ARG A 621 3.84 14.17 3.63
CA ARG A 621 4.54 14.39 4.91
C ARG A 621 6.04 14.64 4.77
N LEU A 622 6.66 14.30 3.63
CA LEU A 622 8.10 14.50 3.42
C LEU A 622 8.48 15.99 3.42
N LEU A 623 7.56 16.89 3.09
CA LEU A 623 7.77 18.35 3.14
C LEU A 623 8.03 18.89 4.56
N SER A 624 7.84 18.06 5.60
CA SER A 624 8.21 18.39 6.97
C SER A 624 9.71 18.29 7.24
N PHE A 625 10.50 17.79 6.29
CA PHE A 625 11.95 17.63 6.39
C PHE A 625 12.66 18.46 5.32
N ASP A 626 13.86 18.93 5.65
CA ASP A 626 14.72 19.57 4.67
C ASP A 626 15.20 18.56 3.61
N GLY A 627 15.39 19.04 2.37
CA GLY A 627 15.79 18.22 1.22
C GLY A 627 14.67 17.59 0.39
N TYR A 628 13.39 17.73 0.77
CA TYR A 628 12.24 17.31 -0.06
C TYR A 628 11.46 18.52 -0.59
N ASP A 629 10.97 18.42 -1.83
CA ASP A 629 10.27 19.52 -2.52
C ASP A 629 9.00 19.11 -3.29
N GLY A 630 8.49 17.89 -3.10
CA GLY A 630 7.25 17.41 -3.72
C GLY A 630 7.10 15.88 -3.68
N VAL A 631 6.18 15.25 -4.42
CA VAL A 631 5.23 15.85 -5.38
C VAL A 631 3.79 15.48 -5.03
N LYS A 632 3.41 14.19 -5.09
CA LYS A 632 2.01 13.78 -4.90
C LYS A 632 1.85 12.38 -4.31
N THR A 633 1.01 12.30 -3.29
CA THR A 633 0.51 11.06 -2.68
C THR A 633 -0.67 10.48 -3.48
N GLY A 634 -0.89 9.17 -3.41
CA GLY A 634 -2.12 8.53 -3.91
C GLY A 634 -2.49 7.29 -3.11
N THR A 635 -3.78 7.10 -2.81
CA THR A 635 -4.26 5.88 -2.13
C THR A 635 -5.62 5.48 -2.67
N THR A 636 -5.77 4.21 -3.03
CA THR A 636 -7.06 3.52 -3.15
C THR A 636 -6.86 2.08 -2.70
N ASP A 637 -7.94 1.37 -2.38
CA ASP A 637 -7.84 -0.03 -1.95
C ASP A 637 -7.13 -0.91 -2.99
N ALA A 638 -7.39 -0.67 -4.28
CA ALA A 638 -6.80 -1.42 -5.38
C ALA A 638 -5.37 -0.99 -5.72
N ALA A 639 -5.01 0.28 -5.53
CA ALA A 639 -3.65 0.78 -5.77
C ALA A 639 -2.70 0.47 -4.61
N GLY A 640 -3.22 0.40 -3.38
CA GLY A 640 -2.43 0.53 -2.17
C GLY A 640 -1.90 1.95 -1.98
N ALA A 641 -0.84 2.09 -1.18
CA ALA A 641 -0.27 3.38 -0.84
C ALA A 641 0.86 3.79 -1.81
N CYS A 642 0.62 4.84 -2.60
CA CYS A 642 1.53 5.37 -3.62
C CYS A 642 2.09 6.74 -3.26
N LEU A 643 3.32 7.05 -3.69
CA LEU A 643 3.94 8.37 -3.56
C LEU A 643 4.90 8.61 -4.72
N VAL A 644 4.74 9.76 -5.38
CA VAL A 644 5.75 10.37 -6.25
C VAL A 644 6.38 11.50 -5.46
N ALA A 645 7.68 11.40 -5.19
CA ALA A 645 8.42 12.35 -4.37
C ALA A 645 9.62 12.91 -5.14
N SER A 646 9.95 14.17 -4.86
CA SER A 646 11.13 14.86 -5.39
C SER A 646 11.96 15.37 -4.21
N GLY A 647 13.28 15.27 -4.33
CA GLY A 647 14.19 15.69 -3.29
C GLY A 647 15.57 16.09 -3.82
N LYS A 648 16.18 17.07 -3.15
CA LYS A 648 17.49 17.63 -3.48
C LYS A 648 18.40 17.58 -2.26
N ARG A 649 19.59 17.00 -2.43
CA ARG A 649 20.60 16.94 -1.38
C ARG A 649 21.99 16.88 -1.97
N ASP A 650 22.91 17.67 -1.42
CA ASP A 650 24.32 17.71 -1.80
C ASP A 650 24.56 17.79 -3.33
N GLY A 651 23.76 18.64 -4.00
CA GLY A 651 23.83 18.85 -5.44
C GLY A 651 23.14 17.79 -6.31
N ARG A 652 22.58 16.72 -5.72
CA ARG A 652 21.81 15.69 -6.43
C ARG A 652 20.32 15.96 -6.32
N HIS A 653 19.63 16.00 -7.45
CA HIS A 653 18.17 16.06 -7.55
C HIS A 653 17.64 14.70 -7.98
N LEU A 654 16.75 14.10 -7.19
CA LEU A 654 16.16 12.79 -7.46
C LEU A 654 14.64 12.86 -7.46
N ILE A 655 14.04 12.02 -8.30
CA ILE A 655 12.61 11.71 -8.27
C ILE A 655 12.48 10.24 -7.84
N VAL A 656 11.70 9.97 -6.80
CA VAL A 656 11.43 8.63 -6.30
C VAL A 656 9.94 8.33 -6.42
N VAL A 657 9.61 7.20 -7.02
CA VAL A 657 8.24 6.74 -7.18
C VAL A 657 8.09 5.40 -6.49
N VAL A 658 7.13 5.30 -5.57
CA VAL A 658 6.74 4.06 -4.88
C VAL A 658 5.26 3.80 -5.10
N LEU A 659 4.92 2.59 -5.51
CA LEU A 659 3.57 2.18 -5.89
C LEU A 659 3.16 0.90 -5.15
N GLY A 660 2.01 0.97 -4.48
CA GLY A 660 1.44 -0.16 -3.76
C GLY A 660 2.22 -0.57 -2.50
N SER A 661 2.64 0.40 -1.69
CA SER A 661 3.19 0.16 -0.35
C SER A 661 2.15 -0.51 0.55
N THR A 662 2.61 -1.32 1.52
CA THR A 662 1.73 -2.14 2.38
C THR A 662 0.83 -1.32 3.30
N SER A 663 1.19 -0.06 3.59
CA SER A 663 0.35 0.89 4.31
C SER A 663 0.62 2.33 3.89
N SER A 664 -0.27 3.24 4.31
CA SER A 664 -0.09 4.68 4.09
C SER A 664 1.19 5.23 4.70
N ASP A 665 1.62 4.69 5.84
CA ASP A 665 2.89 5.07 6.47
C ASP A 665 4.08 4.38 5.78
N GLY A 666 3.89 3.14 5.31
CA GLY A 666 4.88 2.38 4.54
C GLY A 666 5.43 3.16 3.35
N ARG A 667 4.59 3.91 2.61
CA ARG A 667 5.07 4.70 1.45
C ARG A 667 6.15 5.71 1.79
N TYR A 668 6.10 6.29 3.00
CA TYR A 668 7.07 7.28 3.44
C TYR A 668 8.36 6.62 3.92
N ALA A 669 8.25 5.46 4.58
CA ALA A 669 9.41 4.64 4.92
C ALA A 669 10.12 4.18 3.65
N ASP A 670 9.38 3.62 2.68
CA ASP A 670 9.89 3.16 1.41
C ASP A 670 10.59 4.30 0.65
N SER A 671 9.92 5.45 0.50
CA SER A 671 10.50 6.62 -0.17
C SER A 671 11.77 7.11 0.52
N ARG A 672 11.76 7.28 1.84
CA ARG A 672 12.93 7.77 2.59
C ARG A 672 14.09 6.80 2.50
N ASN A 673 13.84 5.49 2.58
CA ASN A 673 14.89 4.47 2.43
C ASN A 673 15.53 4.53 1.03
N LEU A 674 14.71 4.64 -0.03
CA LEU A 674 15.21 4.78 -1.39
C LEU A 674 16.01 6.06 -1.61
N PHE A 675 15.53 7.20 -1.09
CA PHE A 675 16.27 8.47 -1.16
C PHE A 675 17.61 8.41 -0.42
N ARG A 676 17.63 7.87 0.81
CA ARG A 676 18.87 7.72 1.60
C ARG A 676 19.89 6.86 0.87
N TRP A 677 19.44 5.72 0.37
CA TRP A 677 20.29 4.81 -0.39
C TRP A 677 20.84 5.48 -1.66
N ALA A 678 20.00 6.18 -2.42
CA ALA A 678 20.41 6.85 -3.65
C ALA A 678 21.33 8.07 -3.43
N TRP A 679 21.18 8.79 -2.31
CA TRP A 679 22.07 9.89 -1.95
C TRP A 679 23.41 9.43 -1.37
N THR A 680 23.46 8.26 -0.74
CA THR A 680 24.71 7.67 -0.20
C THR A 680 25.48 6.84 -1.20
N ALA A 681 24.80 6.26 -2.18
CA ALA A 681 25.46 5.52 -3.23
C ALA A 681 26.51 6.42 -3.91
N ASP A 682 27.78 6.02 -3.80
CA ASP A 682 28.84 6.55 -4.67
C ASP A 682 28.31 6.42 -6.09
N GLN A 683 28.41 7.50 -6.88
CA GLN A 683 28.05 7.35 -8.29
C GLN A 683 28.90 6.19 -8.81
N PRO A 684 28.31 5.14 -9.39
CA PRO A 684 29.11 4.18 -10.12
C PRO A 684 29.87 5.00 -11.16
N GLY A 685 31.18 5.18 -10.92
CA GLY A 685 32.06 5.82 -11.88
C GLY A 685 32.03 4.92 -13.09
N GLN A 686 31.27 5.32 -14.11
CA GLN A 686 31.21 4.66 -15.43
C GLN A 686 31.38 3.13 -15.34
N GLN A 687 30.63 2.45 -14.47
CA GLN A 687 30.32 1.05 -14.70
C GLN A 687 28.99 1.07 -15.43
N GLN A 688 29.10 1.01 -16.75
CA GLN A 688 28.02 0.72 -17.66
C GLN A 688 27.23 -0.46 -17.08
N ALA A 689 26.09 -0.18 -16.45
CA ALA A 689 24.95 -1.05 -16.59
C ALA A 689 24.54 -0.92 -18.07
N THR A 690 25.13 -1.78 -18.90
CA THR A 690 24.66 -2.03 -20.26
C THR A 690 23.28 -2.70 -20.15
N GLU A 691 22.23 -1.91 -20.01
CA GLU A 691 21.03 -2.20 -20.80
C GLU A 691 21.11 -1.30 -22.02
N ASP A 692 21.34 -1.95 -23.15
CA ASP A 692 21.26 -1.38 -24.48
C ASP A 692 20.03 -0.45 -24.59
N ARG A 693 20.27 0.87 -24.63
CA ARG A 693 19.72 1.58 -25.77
C ARG A 693 20.38 0.92 -26.97
N ALA A 694 19.70 -0.06 -27.55
CA ALA A 694 19.80 -0.14 -28.98
C ALA A 694 19.36 1.25 -29.43
N ASP A 695 20.32 2.04 -29.95
CA ASP A 695 20.00 2.91 -31.07
C ASP A 695 18.96 2.15 -31.89
N PRO A 696 17.80 2.74 -32.24
CA PRO A 696 16.73 2.01 -32.92
C PRO A 696 17.39 1.12 -33.96
N VAL A 697 17.35 -0.21 -33.78
CA VAL A 697 18.25 -1.10 -34.51
C VAL A 697 18.10 -0.71 -35.96
N LEU A 698 19.11 -0.05 -36.51
CA LEU A 698 19.03 0.47 -37.87
C LEU A 698 19.21 -0.76 -38.73
N VAL A 699 18.11 -1.47 -38.95
CA VAL A 699 18.07 -2.62 -39.83
C VAL A 699 18.36 -2.05 -41.20
N SER A 700 19.59 -2.26 -41.66
CA SER A 700 19.99 -1.80 -42.99
C SER A 700 19.01 -2.30 -44.06
N ASP A 701 18.86 -1.58 -45.15
CA ASP A 701 18.05 -2.04 -46.29
C ASP A 701 18.48 -3.43 -46.79
N LEU A 702 19.75 -3.81 -46.58
CA LEU A 702 20.22 -5.17 -46.85
C LEU A 702 19.64 -6.18 -45.84
N ALA A 703 19.70 -5.89 -44.55
CA ALA A 703 19.15 -6.77 -43.51
C ALA A 703 17.62 -6.90 -43.63
N LEU A 704 16.89 -5.82 -43.94
CA LEU A 704 15.44 -5.87 -44.21
C LEU A 704 15.12 -6.74 -45.43
N ARG A 705 15.86 -6.57 -46.54
CA ARG A 705 15.68 -7.42 -47.73
C ARG A 705 16.00 -8.89 -47.44
N LEU A 706 17.11 -9.17 -46.77
CA LEU A 706 17.47 -10.54 -46.37
C LEU A 706 16.38 -11.17 -45.49
N HIS A 707 15.87 -10.42 -44.50
CA HIS A 707 14.78 -10.87 -43.64
C HIS A 707 13.51 -11.19 -44.45
N GLN A 708 13.11 -10.31 -45.37
CA GLN A 708 11.94 -10.50 -46.24
C GLN A 708 12.10 -11.67 -47.23
N ASP A 709 13.32 -11.91 -47.73
CA ASP A 709 13.65 -13.03 -48.62
C ASP A 709 13.73 -14.36 -47.86
N CYS A 710 14.13 -14.36 -46.57
CA CYS A 710 14.24 -15.56 -45.75
C CYS A 710 12.88 -16.19 -45.43
N LEU A 711 12.86 -17.51 -45.18
CA LEU A 711 11.71 -18.16 -44.55
C LEU A 711 11.87 -18.06 -43.03
N VAL A 712 11.24 -17.06 -42.41
CA VAL A 712 11.23 -16.97 -40.95
C VAL A 712 10.26 -18.04 -40.43
N ILE A 713 10.81 -18.99 -39.68
CA ILE A 713 10.05 -20.03 -39.00
C ILE A 713 10.14 -19.75 -37.51
N ASP A 714 9.02 -19.40 -36.90
CA ASP A 714 8.93 -19.30 -35.45
C ASP A 714 8.63 -20.70 -34.87
N GLY A 715 9.50 -21.13 -33.95
CA GLY A 715 9.53 -22.47 -33.39
C GLY A 715 8.52 -22.72 -32.29
N HIS A 716 7.92 -21.67 -31.71
CA HIS A 716 7.09 -21.82 -30.52
C HIS A 716 6.19 -20.61 -30.24
N ASN A 717 4.88 -20.81 -30.14
CA ASN A 717 3.93 -19.74 -29.83
C ASN A 717 2.69 -20.25 -29.07
N ASP A 718 2.43 -19.63 -27.91
CA ASP A 718 1.41 -20.04 -26.94
C ASP A 718 0.01 -19.49 -27.20
N LEU A 719 -0.25 -18.89 -28.37
CA LEU A 719 -1.56 -18.33 -28.70
C LEU A 719 -2.74 -19.30 -28.42
N PRO A 720 -2.68 -20.62 -28.75
CA PRO A 720 -3.79 -21.54 -28.44
C PRO A 720 -4.11 -21.61 -26.94
N TRP A 721 -3.08 -21.69 -26.10
CA TRP A 721 -3.26 -21.67 -24.65
C TRP A 721 -3.76 -20.33 -24.15
N ARG A 722 -3.21 -19.22 -24.67
CA ARG A 722 -3.66 -17.88 -24.29
C ARG A 722 -5.15 -17.67 -24.57
N MET A 723 -5.64 -18.13 -25.71
CA MET A 723 -7.07 -18.12 -26.04
C MET A 723 -7.89 -18.98 -25.07
N ARG A 724 -7.33 -20.10 -24.59
CA ARG A 724 -7.98 -20.97 -23.60
C ARG A 724 -8.09 -20.30 -22.23
N GLU A 725 -7.04 -19.63 -21.76
CA GLU A 725 -7.07 -18.89 -20.48
C GLU A 725 -8.13 -17.81 -20.45
N LEU A 726 -8.31 -17.13 -21.59
CA LEU A 726 -9.32 -16.09 -21.74
C LEU A 726 -10.74 -16.65 -21.90
N GLY A 727 -10.87 -17.97 -22.06
CA GLY A 727 -12.15 -18.61 -22.35
C GLY A 727 -12.75 -18.21 -23.70
N ALA A 728 -11.93 -17.68 -24.61
CA ALA A 728 -12.40 -17.00 -25.83
C ALA A 728 -12.26 -17.86 -27.09
N THR A 729 -13.12 -17.59 -28.07
CA THR A 729 -13.00 -18.07 -29.46
C THR A 729 -12.38 -17.01 -30.38
N PHE A 730 -12.04 -17.39 -31.62
CA PHE A 730 -11.55 -16.42 -32.63
C PHE A 730 -12.66 -15.49 -33.15
N ASP A 731 -13.94 -15.80 -32.90
CA ASP A 731 -15.04 -14.86 -33.17
C ASP A 731 -15.08 -13.71 -32.14
N GLU A 732 -14.69 -14.01 -30.88
CA GLU A 732 -14.70 -13.05 -29.77
C GLU A 732 -13.42 -12.22 -29.73
N ILE A 733 -12.27 -12.85 -30.01
CA ILE A 733 -10.97 -12.18 -30.09
C ILE A 733 -10.43 -12.34 -31.51
N ASP A 734 -10.65 -11.28 -32.30
CA ASP A 734 -10.23 -11.21 -33.69
C ASP A 734 -8.74 -10.85 -33.84
N ILE A 735 -7.88 -11.85 -33.99
CA ILE A 735 -6.44 -11.65 -34.17
C ILE A 735 -6.06 -11.11 -35.55
N ALA A 736 -7.01 -10.90 -36.48
CA ALA A 736 -6.75 -10.14 -37.70
C ALA A 736 -6.47 -8.66 -37.39
N LYS A 737 -6.87 -8.21 -36.20
CA LYS A 737 -6.61 -6.88 -35.65
C LYS A 737 -5.48 -6.92 -34.64
N SER A 738 -4.85 -5.77 -34.41
CA SER A 738 -3.83 -5.61 -33.38
C SER A 738 -4.37 -6.03 -32.01
N GLN A 739 -3.63 -6.89 -31.32
CA GLN A 739 -3.98 -7.40 -30.00
C GLN A 739 -3.02 -6.81 -28.96
N PRO A 740 -3.29 -5.62 -28.38
CA PRO A 740 -2.35 -4.93 -27.49
C PRO A 740 -2.14 -5.64 -26.15
N LYS A 741 -3.05 -6.53 -25.75
CA LYS A 741 -2.97 -7.33 -24.51
C LYS A 741 -2.38 -8.74 -24.72
N MET A 742 -1.94 -9.06 -25.95
CA MET A 742 -1.32 -10.34 -26.31
C MET A 742 -0.07 -10.10 -27.16
N HIS A 743 0.77 -11.11 -27.30
CA HIS A 743 2.00 -11.00 -28.12
C HIS A 743 1.79 -11.39 -29.59
N THR A 744 0.71 -12.11 -29.90
CA THR A 744 0.46 -12.65 -31.24
C THR A 744 -0.80 -12.04 -31.85
N ASP A 745 -0.63 -11.43 -33.03
CA ASP A 745 -1.71 -11.07 -33.95
C ASP A 745 -1.20 -11.12 -35.40
N ILE A 746 -2.13 -11.18 -36.36
CA ILE A 746 -1.80 -11.30 -37.78
C ILE A 746 -0.97 -10.10 -38.28
N PRO A 747 -1.30 -8.82 -37.95
CA PRO A 747 -0.46 -7.68 -38.33
C PRO A 747 1.01 -7.84 -37.91
N ARG A 748 1.29 -8.25 -36.66
CA ARG A 748 2.65 -8.48 -36.17
C ARG A 748 3.34 -9.66 -36.84
N LEU A 749 2.63 -10.77 -37.05
CA LEU A 749 3.18 -11.92 -37.78
C LEU A 749 3.60 -11.54 -39.21
N ARG A 750 2.77 -10.74 -39.89
CA ARG A 750 3.07 -10.22 -41.24
C ARG A 750 4.22 -9.23 -41.23
N GLN A 751 4.22 -8.28 -40.30
CA GLN A 751 5.29 -7.29 -40.15
C GLN A 751 6.64 -7.97 -39.82
N GLY A 752 6.60 -8.99 -38.98
CA GLY A 752 7.76 -9.81 -38.61
C GLY A 752 8.22 -10.77 -39.71
N GLY A 753 7.53 -10.85 -40.86
CA GLY A 753 7.91 -11.72 -41.97
C GLY A 753 7.77 -13.21 -41.69
N VAL A 754 6.96 -13.59 -40.69
CA VAL A 754 6.76 -15.00 -40.30
C VAL A 754 6.09 -15.76 -41.44
N GLY A 755 6.79 -16.74 -42.00
CA GLY A 755 6.29 -17.59 -43.08
C GLY A 755 5.87 -18.99 -42.62
N ALA A 756 6.33 -19.41 -41.44
CA ALA A 756 5.82 -20.60 -40.76
C ALA A 756 5.84 -20.41 -39.24
N GLN A 757 4.86 -21.00 -38.56
CA GLN A 757 4.66 -20.90 -37.12
C GLN A 757 4.35 -22.28 -36.54
N PHE A 758 5.11 -22.70 -35.54
CA PHE A 758 4.67 -23.76 -34.66
C PHE A 758 3.80 -23.19 -33.53
N TRP A 759 2.58 -23.70 -33.43
CA TRP A 759 1.64 -23.41 -32.36
C TRP A 759 1.82 -24.44 -31.26
N SER A 760 2.15 -23.98 -30.04
CA SER A 760 2.33 -24.87 -28.89
C SER A 760 0.96 -25.33 -28.41
N VAL A 761 0.75 -26.66 -28.40
CA VAL A 761 -0.41 -27.31 -27.76
C VAL A 761 -0.01 -27.78 -26.37
N TYR A 762 0.60 -26.88 -25.60
CA TYR A 762 1.12 -27.18 -24.27
C TYR A 762 0.01 -27.47 -23.26
N VAL A 763 0.38 -28.24 -22.25
CA VAL A 763 -0.46 -28.52 -21.08
C VAL A 763 0.37 -28.33 -19.80
N PRO A 764 -0.13 -27.59 -18.80
CA PRO A 764 0.52 -27.48 -17.50
C PRO A 764 0.66 -28.84 -16.82
N VAL A 765 1.77 -29.06 -16.12
CA VAL A 765 2.06 -30.31 -15.42
C VAL A 765 1.01 -30.65 -14.36
N GLU A 766 0.35 -29.65 -13.78
CA GLU A 766 -0.75 -29.79 -12.82
C GLU A 766 -1.98 -30.44 -13.46
N VAL A 767 -2.26 -30.13 -14.72
CA VAL A 767 -3.36 -30.77 -15.48
C VAL A 767 -2.99 -32.23 -15.78
N GLY A 768 -1.71 -32.51 -16.06
CA GLY A 768 -1.21 -33.87 -16.19
C GLY A 768 -1.37 -34.70 -14.92
N ARG A 769 -1.07 -34.14 -13.75
CA ARG A 769 -1.28 -34.78 -12.44
C ARG A 769 -2.75 -35.10 -12.15
N GLN A 770 -3.70 -34.46 -12.83
CA GLN A 770 -5.14 -34.75 -12.75
C GLN A 770 -5.59 -35.84 -13.73
N GLY A 771 -4.69 -36.41 -14.52
CA GLY A 771 -5.02 -37.42 -15.54
C GLY A 771 -5.80 -36.88 -16.73
N LYS A 772 -5.57 -35.60 -17.08
CA LYS A 772 -6.27 -34.91 -18.19
C LYS A 772 -5.34 -34.42 -19.29
N ALA A 773 -4.07 -34.84 -19.28
CA ALA A 773 -3.05 -34.36 -20.22
C ALA A 773 -3.45 -34.57 -21.67
N LEU A 774 -3.83 -35.80 -22.03
CA LEU A 774 -4.20 -36.14 -23.39
C LEU A 774 -5.45 -35.40 -23.84
N LEU A 775 -6.49 -35.36 -23.00
CA LEU A 775 -7.75 -34.65 -23.31
C LEU A 775 -7.46 -33.18 -23.63
N THR A 776 -6.74 -32.48 -22.76
CA THR A 776 -6.42 -31.07 -22.95
C THR A 776 -5.52 -30.85 -24.17
N THR A 777 -4.58 -31.75 -24.44
CA THR A 777 -3.75 -31.69 -25.67
C THR A 777 -4.61 -31.79 -26.93
N LEU A 778 -5.60 -32.69 -26.95
CA LEU A 778 -6.51 -32.85 -28.10
C LEU A 778 -7.40 -31.61 -28.30
N GLU A 779 -7.89 -31.00 -27.21
CA GLU A 779 -8.64 -29.73 -27.27
C GLU A 779 -7.78 -28.58 -27.80
N GLN A 780 -6.49 -28.55 -27.47
CA GLN A 780 -5.56 -27.54 -27.99
C GLN A 780 -5.26 -27.75 -29.48
N ILE A 781 -5.12 -29.00 -29.93
CA ILE A 781 -5.00 -29.34 -31.36
C ILE A 781 -6.22 -28.82 -32.13
N ASP A 782 -7.42 -29.07 -31.61
CA ASP A 782 -8.67 -28.58 -32.21
C ASP A 782 -8.72 -27.05 -32.30
N ARG A 783 -8.18 -26.33 -31.29
CA ARG A 783 -8.03 -24.87 -31.35
C ARG A 783 -7.10 -24.40 -32.46
N VAL A 784 -6.00 -25.13 -32.74
CA VAL A 784 -5.12 -24.80 -33.87
C VAL A 784 -5.81 -25.05 -35.21
N HIS A 785 -6.60 -26.12 -35.33
CA HIS A 785 -7.43 -26.33 -36.51
C HIS A 785 -8.45 -25.19 -36.68
N SER A 786 -9.16 -24.83 -35.61
CA SER A 786 -10.11 -23.71 -35.58
C SER A 786 -9.48 -22.38 -35.99
N LEU A 787 -8.24 -22.12 -35.57
CA LEU A 787 -7.47 -20.93 -35.98
C LEU A 787 -7.28 -20.89 -37.50
N VAL A 788 -6.85 -22.00 -38.10
CA VAL A 788 -6.61 -22.09 -39.55
C VAL A 788 -7.91 -21.99 -40.33
N GLU A 789 -8.98 -22.61 -39.84
CA GLU A 789 -10.31 -22.56 -40.45
C GLU A 789 -10.94 -21.16 -40.39
N HIS A 790 -10.69 -20.42 -39.31
CA HIS A 790 -11.24 -19.07 -39.13
C HIS A 790 -10.49 -18.02 -39.97
N TYR A 791 -9.17 -18.19 -40.19
CA TYR A 791 -8.38 -17.28 -41.03
C TYR A 791 -7.73 -18.01 -42.23
N PRO A 792 -8.52 -18.60 -43.15
CA PRO A 792 -8.02 -19.47 -44.20
C PRO A 792 -7.21 -18.71 -45.27
N ASP A 793 -7.39 -17.40 -45.39
CA ASP A 793 -6.60 -16.53 -46.28
C ASP A 793 -5.22 -16.19 -45.70
N VAL A 794 -5.03 -16.40 -44.40
CA VAL A 794 -3.80 -16.05 -43.68
C VAL A 794 -2.99 -17.29 -43.34
N PHE A 795 -3.63 -18.34 -42.82
CA PHE A 795 -2.97 -19.55 -42.35
C PHE A 795 -3.27 -20.76 -43.24
N GLN A 796 -2.32 -21.68 -43.31
CA GLN A 796 -2.50 -22.99 -43.93
C GLN A 796 -1.84 -24.05 -43.05
N LEU A 797 -2.57 -25.08 -42.65
CA LEU A 797 -2.00 -26.18 -41.90
C LEU A 797 -0.92 -26.89 -42.74
N ALA A 798 0.24 -27.17 -42.15
CA ALA A 798 1.35 -27.84 -42.81
C ALA A 798 1.96 -28.91 -41.92
N GLY A 799 2.22 -30.08 -42.50
CA GLY A 799 2.89 -31.20 -41.85
C GLY A 799 4.18 -31.63 -42.56
N SER A 800 4.57 -30.96 -43.64
CA SER A 800 5.73 -31.31 -44.47
C SER A 800 6.39 -30.06 -45.05
N VAL A 801 7.66 -30.20 -45.46
CA VAL A 801 8.41 -29.11 -46.13
C VAL A 801 7.72 -28.66 -47.42
N ALA A 802 7.07 -29.58 -48.15
CA ALA A 802 6.33 -29.26 -49.36
C ALA A 802 5.14 -28.34 -49.06
N GLU A 803 4.35 -28.66 -48.04
CA GLU A 803 3.20 -27.84 -47.63
C GLU A 803 3.63 -26.48 -47.04
N ILE A 804 4.75 -26.42 -46.33
CA ILE A 804 5.31 -25.13 -45.87
C ILE A 804 5.67 -24.24 -47.07
N ARG A 805 6.32 -24.81 -48.09
CA ARG A 805 6.69 -24.08 -49.32
C ARG A 805 5.46 -23.66 -50.13
N GLU A 806 4.44 -24.51 -50.19
CA GLU A 806 3.17 -24.22 -50.82
C GLU A 806 2.43 -23.08 -50.12
N ALA A 807 2.30 -23.13 -48.79
CA ALA A 807 1.71 -22.05 -48.00
C ALA A 807 2.41 -20.71 -48.26
N ARG A 808 3.75 -20.71 -48.25
CA ARG A 808 4.54 -19.51 -48.58
C ARG A 808 4.27 -19.02 -49.99
N ALA A 809 4.26 -19.91 -50.99
CA ALA A 809 4.00 -19.55 -52.39
C ALA A 809 2.61 -18.94 -52.59
N ASN A 810 1.63 -19.36 -51.77
CA ASN A 810 0.28 -18.81 -51.73
C ASN A 810 0.15 -17.56 -50.84
N GLY A 811 1.25 -17.01 -50.31
CA GLY A 811 1.24 -15.84 -49.43
C GLY A 811 0.66 -16.10 -48.04
N LYS A 812 0.55 -17.36 -47.62
CA LYS A 812 0.02 -17.79 -46.31
C LYS A 812 1.17 -18.12 -45.34
N ILE A 813 0.84 -18.09 -44.05
CA ILE A 813 1.71 -18.54 -42.97
C ILE A 813 1.44 -20.03 -42.73
N ALA A 814 2.46 -20.87 -42.92
CA ALA A 814 2.34 -22.29 -42.63
C ALA A 814 2.16 -22.51 -41.12
N SER A 815 1.06 -23.13 -40.72
CA SER A 815 0.73 -23.42 -39.33
C SER A 815 1.05 -24.87 -39.01
N LEU A 816 1.94 -25.09 -38.05
CA LEU A 816 2.36 -26.41 -37.59
C LEU A 816 1.98 -26.59 -36.13
N ILE A 817 1.82 -27.84 -35.70
CA ILE A 817 1.44 -28.19 -34.34
C ILE A 817 2.65 -28.76 -33.60
N GLY A 818 2.95 -28.22 -32.43
CA GLY A 818 4.02 -28.67 -31.54
C GLY A 818 3.47 -29.10 -30.19
N VAL A 819 3.71 -30.34 -29.78
CA VAL A 819 3.29 -30.82 -28.46
C VAL A 819 4.36 -30.45 -27.44
N GLU A 820 3.99 -29.72 -26.41
CA GLU A 820 4.90 -29.36 -25.33
C GLU A 820 4.57 -30.15 -24.07
N GLY A 821 5.46 -31.08 -23.75
CA GLY A 821 5.42 -31.96 -22.59
C GLY A 821 5.13 -33.41 -22.97
N GLY A 822 6.06 -34.30 -22.69
CA GLY A 822 5.88 -35.74 -22.90
C GLY A 822 4.76 -36.37 -22.05
N HIS A 823 4.26 -35.69 -21.03
CA HIS A 823 3.10 -36.15 -20.27
C HIS A 823 1.82 -36.22 -21.14
N SER A 824 1.75 -35.49 -22.26
CA SER A 824 0.64 -35.56 -23.22
C SER A 824 0.45 -36.92 -23.88
N ILE A 825 1.47 -37.78 -23.88
CA ILE A 825 1.34 -39.15 -24.41
C ILE A 825 0.90 -40.17 -23.36
N GLU A 826 0.80 -39.77 -22.07
CA GLU A 826 0.37 -40.63 -20.96
C GLU A 826 1.05 -42.02 -20.99
N ASN A 827 2.38 -42.02 -21.17
CA ASN A 827 3.23 -43.22 -21.26
C ASN A 827 2.83 -44.20 -22.39
N SER A 828 2.29 -43.69 -23.51
CA SER A 828 1.80 -44.54 -24.62
C SER A 828 2.35 -44.13 -25.98
N LEU A 829 3.13 -45.03 -26.60
CA LEU A 829 3.57 -44.88 -27.99
C LEU A 829 2.39 -44.86 -28.98
N SER A 830 1.27 -45.49 -28.64
CA SER A 830 0.06 -45.43 -29.46
C SER A 830 -0.58 -44.05 -29.44
N VAL A 831 -0.50 -43.33 -28.32
CA VAL A 831 -0.97 -41.94 -28.24
C VAL A 831 -0.03 -41.03 -29.02
N LEU A 832 1.29 -41.20 -28.91
CA LEU A 832 2.27 -40.47 -29.72
C LEU A 832 1.97 -40.56 -31.22
N ARG A 833 1.70 -41.78 -31.73
CA ARG A 833 1.30 -42.00 -33.13
C ARG A 833 0.01 -41.28 -33.51
N GLN A 834 -0.98 -41.26 -32.61
CA GLN A 834 -2.26 -40.59 -32.84
C GLN A 834 -2.13 -39.06 -32.87
N LEU A 835 -1.27 -38.49 -32.03
CA LEU A 835 -0.94 -37.05 -32.05
C LEU A 835 -0.23 -36.68 -33.37
N TYR A 836 0.72 -37.52 -33.84
CA TYR A 836 1.35 -37.33 -35.15
C TYR A 836 0.33 -37.34 -36.30
N GLN A 837 -0.59 -38.30 -36.30
CA GLN A 837 -1.67 -38.40 -37.29
C GLN A 837 -2.61 -37.18 -37.27
N ARG A 838 -2.71 -36.48 -36.13
CA ARG A 838 -3.47 -35.24 -35.95
C ARG A 838 -2.69 -33.97 -36.29
N GLY A 839 -1.51 -34.11 -36.87
CA GLY A 839 -0.74 -32.97 -37.38
C GLY A 839 0.39 -32.50 -36.48
N ALA A 840 0.57 -33.06 -35.27
CA ALA A 840 1.74 -32.75 -34.45
C ALA A 840 3.04 -33.14 -35.17
N ARG A 841 4.04 -32.25 -35.18
CA ARG A 841 5.33 -32.45 -35.89
C ARG A 841 6.56 -32.36 -35.01
N TYR A 842 6.45 -31.84 -33.78
CA TYR A 842 7.44 -32.06 -32.74
C TYR A 842 6.77 -32.42 -31.41
N MET A 843 7.55 -33.00 -30.50
CA MET A 843 7.20 -33.07 -29.09
C MET A 843 8.40 -32.74 -28.19
N THR A 844 8.24 -31.89 -27.17
CA THR A 844 9.26 -31.79 -26.10
C THR A 844 9.17 -33.00 -25.19
N LEU A 845 10.31 -33.60 -24.84
CA LEU A 845 10.29 -34.83 -24.03
C LEU A 845 9.76 -34.59 -22.60
N THR A 846 9.96 -33.40 -22.05
CA THR A 846 9.45 -32.99 -20.73
C THR A 846 8.86 -31.57 -20.77
N HIS A 847 8.32 -31.12 -19.64
CA HIS A 847 8.02 -29.72 -19.36
C HIS A 847 8.72 -29.35 -18.02
N SER A 848 8.08 -28.64 -17.09
CA SER A 848 8.68 -28.20 -15.82
C SER A 848 8.90 -29.29 -14.75
N SER A 849 8.45 -30.52 -14.98
CA SER A 849 8.59 -31.65 -14.02
C SER A 849 9.11 -32.90 -14.71
N ASN A 850 9.73 -33.80 -13.94
CA ASN A 850 10.11 -35.13 -14.40
C ASN A 850 8.90 -35.98 -14.80
N LEU A 851 9.13 -36.90 -15.73
CA LEU A 851 8.20 -37.96 -16.13
C LEU A 851 8.78 -39.31 -15.73
N ASP A 852 7.97 -40.36 -15.72
CA ASP A 852 8.40 -41.75 -15.45
C ASP A 852 9.53 -42.26 -16.38
N TRP A 853 9.84 -41.51 -17.44
CA TRP A 853 10.79 -41.91 -18.47
C TRP A 853 11.78 -40.83 -18.92
N ALA A 854 11.71 -39.61 -18.37
CA ALA A 854 12.62 -38.52 -18.72
C ALA A 854 12.72 -37.46 -17.62
N ASP A 855 13.93 -36.97 -17.36
CA ASP A 855 14.17 -35.88 -16.40
C ASP A 855 14.08 -34.49 -17.05
N SER A 856 13.48 -33.54 -16.33
CA SER A 856 13.35 -32.12 -16.66
C SER A 856 14.56 -31.30 -16.18
N ALA A 857 14.77 -30.15 -16.80
CA ALA A 857 15.80 -29.17 -16.42
C ALA A 857 15.50 -28.45 -15.09
N THR A 858 14.24 -28.43 -14.65
CA THR A 858 13.77 -27.61 -13.52
C THR A 858 13.27 -28.44 -12.34
N ASP A 859 13.56 -29.74 -12.32
CA ASP A 859 13.15 -30.68 -11.28
C ASP A 859 14.38 -31.48 -10.79
N GLU A 860 14.31 -32.05 -9.59
CA GLU A 860 15.40 -32.85 -9.04
C GLU A 860 15.56 -34.14 -9.85
N ALA A 861 16.76 -34.47 -10.34
CA ALA A 861 16.97 -35.63 -11.21
C ALA A 861 16.49 -36.95 -10.57
N ASN A 862 15.71 -37.74 -11.32
CA ASN A 862 15.16 -39.03 -10.87
C ASN A 862 15.75 -40.21 -11.64
N HIS A 863 15.83 -40.09 -12.97
CA HIS A 863 16.28 -41.16 -13.85
C HIS A 863 17.74 -40.99 -14.32
N HIS A 864 18.32 -39.83 -14.04
CA HIS A 864 19.59 -39.36 -14.60
C HIS A 864 19.58 -39.41 -16.14
N GLY A 865 18.51 -38.86 -16.73
CA GLY A 865 18.30 -38.77 -18.18
C GLY A 865 17.04 -39.49 -18.66
N LEU A 866 17.20 -40.34 -19.69
CA LEU A 866 16.13 -41.19 -20.24
C LEU A 866 16.16 -42.62 -19.68
N THR A 867 14.99 -43.18 -19.39
CA THR A 867 14.81 -44.63 -19.12
C THR A 867 14.74 -45.43 -20.43
N PRO A 868 14.78 -46.78 -20.42
CA PRO A 868 14.61 -47.60 -21.63
C PRO A 868 13.34 -47.26 -22.43
N PHE A 869 12.23 -46.99 -21.74
CA PHE A 869 10.99 -46.55 -22.40
C PHE A 869 11.15 -45.17 -23.03
N GLY A 870 11.83 -44.22 -22.36
CA GLY A 870 12.16 -42.91 -22.93
C GLY A 870 13.02 -43.03 -24.19
N GLU A 871 13.95 -43.98 -24.25
CA GLU A 871 14.69 -44.27 -25.48
C GLU A 871 13.80 -44.79 -26.61
N GLU A 872 12.80 -45.63 -26.29
CA GLU A 872 11.80 -46.10 -27.27
C GLU A 872 10.94 -44.95 -27.81
N VAL A 873 10.56 -43.99 -26.96
CA VAL A 873 9.84 -42.77 -27.37
C VAL A 873 10.65 -42.01 -28.43
N VAL A 874 11.94 -41.75 -28.18
CA VAL A 874 12.83 -41.06 -29.14
C VAL A 874 12.94 -41.83 -30.47
N ARG A 875 13.09 -43.16 -30.41
CA ARG A 875 13.15 -44.00 -31.63
C ARG A 875 11.84 -43.96 -32.41
N GLU A 876 10.70 -43.97 -31.72
CA GLU A 876 9.39 -43.91 -32.34
C GLU A 876 9.14 -42.54 -32.98
N MET A 877 9.55 -41.44 -32.34
CA MET A 877 9.51 -40.10 -32.94
C MET A 877 10.30 -40.05 -34.25
N ASN A 878 11.55 -40.56 -34.26
CA ASN A 878 12.33 -40.66 -35.49
C ASN A 878 11.67 -41.54 -36.56
N ARG A 879 11.06 -42.67 -36.17
CA ARG A 879 10.36 -43.58 -37.10
C ARG A 879 9.15 -42.89 -37.75
N LEU A 880 8.45 -42.05 -36.99
CA LEU A 880 7.31 -41.27 -37.49
C LEU A 880 7.74 -40.09 -38.38
N GLY A 881 8.96 -39.60 -38.20
CA GLY A 881 9.38 -38.30 -38.75
C GLY A 881 8.94 -37.12 -37.88
N MET A 882 8.63 -37.36 -36.60
CA MET A 882 8.39 -36.31 -35.61
C MET A 882 9.74 -35.79 -35.09
N LEU A 883 9.89 -34.47 -35.04
CA LEU A 883 11.08 -33.81 -34.52
C LEU A 883 11.17 -34.03 -33.01
N VAL A 884 12.35 -34.42 -32.54
CA VAL A 884 12.67 -34.56 -31.12
C VAL A 884 13.09 -33.20 -30.61
N ASP A 885 12.26 -32.60 -29.75
CA ASP A 885 12.55 -31.31 -29.13
C ASP A 885 13.12 -31.51 -27.73
N LEU A 886 14.30 -30.94 -27.50
CA LEU A 886 15.06 -31.04 -26.25
C LEU A 886 14.93 -29.78 -25.39
N SER A 887 13.99 -28.88 -25.71
CA SER A 887 13.57 -27.87 -24.76
C SER A 887 12.95 -28.55 -23.52
N HIS A 888 13.18 -27.95 -22.34
CA HIS A 888 12.78 -28.39 -20.98
C HIS A 888 13.53 -29.57 -20.37
N VAL A 889 14.33 -30.31 -21.12
CA VAL A 889 14.92 -31.55 -20.59
C VAL A 889 16.20 -31.27 -19.78
N SER A 890 16.52 -32.16 -18.85
CA SER A 890 17.81 -32.09 -18.14
C SER A 890 18.99 -32.31 -19.09
N VAL A 891 20.19 -31.88 -18.69
CA VAL A 891 21.42 -32.05 -19.49
C VAL A 891 21.68 -33.52 -19.81
N GLU A 892 21.47 -34.43 -18.86
CA GLU A 892 21.64 -35.88 -19.10
C GLU A 892 20.59 -36.43 -20.07
N THR A 893 19.35 -35.94 -20.00
CA THR A 893 18.32 -36.26 -20.99
C THR A 893 18.73 -35.78 -22.39
N MET A 894 19.34 -34.59 -22.53
CA MET A 894 19.88 -34.10 -23.80
C MET A 894 20.93 -35.07 -24.37
N ARG A 895 21.89 -35.50 -23.52
CA ARG A 895 22.94 -36.46 -23.92
C ARG A 895 22.36 -37.79 -24.37
N HIS A 896 21.41 -38.34 -23.61
CA HIS A 896 20.77 -39.61 -23.95
C HIS A 896 20.03 -39.49 -25.29
N ALA A 897 19.21 -38.46 -25.46
CA ALA A 897 18.46 -38.26 -26.70
C ALA A 897 19.39 -38.08 -27.92
N LEU A 898 20.46 -37.29 -27.81
CA LEU A 898 21.46 -37.10 -28.86
C LEU A 898 22.20 -38.38 -29.25
N ARG A 899 22.45 -39.28 -28.28
CA ARG A 899 23.02 -40.62 -28.54
C ARG A 899 22.06 -41.53 -29.30
N ILE A 900 20.76 -41.42 -29.05
CA ILE A 900 19.74 -42.35 -29.54
C ILE A 900 19.17 -41.92 -30.89
N THR A 901 18.99 -40.61 -31.07
CA THR A 901 18.35 -40.05 -32.25
C THR A 901 19.16 -40.32 -33.52
N LYS A 902 18.45 -40.63 -34.61
CA LYS A 902 18.99 -40.80 -35.96
C LYS A 902 18.74 -39.59 -36.86
N ALA A 903 17.94 -38.64 -36.38
CA ALA A 903 17.60 -37.41 -37.08
C ALA A 903 18.09 -36.18 -36.29
N PRO A 904 18.25 -35.03 -36.94
CA PRO A 904 18.49 -33.76 -36.26
C PRO A 904 17.45 -33.49 -35.16
N VAL A 905 17.94 -33.11 -33.97
CA VAL A 905 17.09 -32.62 -32.88
C VAL A 905 16.84 -31.13 -33.05
N ILE A 906 15.82 -30.63 -32.36
CA ILE A 906 15.61 -29.20 -32.19
C ILE A 906 15.63 -28.82 -30.71
N PHE A 907 15.97 -27.57 -30.44
CA PHE A 907 15.63 -26.87 -29.22
C PHE A 907 14.74 -25.71 -29.65
N SER A 908 13.42 -25.90 -29.61
CA SER A 908 12.48 -24.90 -30.13
C SER A 908 12.52 -23.58 -29.37
N HIS A 909 12.95 -23.56 -28.10
CA HIS A 909 12.98 -22.34 -27.29
C HIS A 909 13.93 -22.42 -26.08
N SER A 910 15.21 -22.75 -26.29
CA SER A 910 16.19 -22.94 -25.20
C SER A 910 17.50 -22.14 -25.30
N SER A 911 17.76 -21.26 -26.27
CA SER A 911 18.92 -20.33 -26.24
C SER A 911 20.30 -20.96 -25.85
N ALA A 912 21.33 -20.15 -25.56
CA ALA A 912 22.65 -20.63 -25.12
C ALA A 912 22.88 -20.29 -23.65
N ARG A 913 23.28 -21.28 -22.84
CA ARG A 913 23.45 -21.11 -21.39
C ARG A 913 24.66 -20.23 -21.03
N ALA A 914 25.69 -20.21 -21.87
CA ALA A 914 26.83 -19.30 -21.70
C ALA A 914 26.44 -17.82 -21.84
N VAL A 915 25.31 -17.50 -22.51
CA VAL A 915 24.80 -16.12 -22.60
C VAL A 915 24.06 -15.75 -21.32
N ALA A 916 23.17 -16.61 -20.83
CA ALA A 916 22.47 -16.44 -19.56
C ALA A 916 22.36 -17.79 -18.85
N ASP A 917 22.94 -17.88 -17.64
CA ASP A 917 23.03 -19.14 -16.89
C ASP A 917 21.67 -19.51 -16.30
N HIS A 918 20.87 -20.21 -17.11
CA HIS A 918 19.57 -20.74 -16.73
C HIS A 918 19.48 -22.23 -17.07
N PRO A 919 18.90 -23.10 -16.21
CA PRO A 919 18.75 -24.52 -16.49
C PRO A 919 17.94 -24.82 -17.75
N ARG A 920 17.01 -23.94 -18.12
CA ARG A 920 16.26 -24.04 -19.39
C ARG A 920 17.13 -23.84 -20.63
N ASN A 921 18.36 -23.33 -20.47
CA ASN A 921 19.24 -23.06 -21.59
C ASN A 921 20.24 -24.18 -21.91
N VAL A 922 20.66 -24.26 -23.17
CA VAL A 922 21.56 -25.32 -23.65
C VAL A 922 23.01 -25.05 -23.21
N PRO A 923 23.65 -25.94 -22.42
CA PRO A 923 25.06 -25.80 -22.06
C PRO A 923 26.00 -25.96 -23.27
N ASP A 924 27.16 -25.31 -23.22
CA ASP A 924 28.17 -25.34 -24.30
C ASP A 924 28.58 -26.76 -24.69
N GLU A 925 28.69 -27.66 -23.71
CA GLU A 925 29.02 -29.07 -23.96
C GLU A 925 27.97 -29.81 -24.78
N ILE A 926 26.70 -29.41 -24.72
CA ILE A 926 25.62 -29.96 -25.56
C ILE A 926 25.62 -29.26 -26.93
N LEU A 927 25.82 -27.94 -26.96
CA LEU A 927 25.93 -27.17 -28.21
C LEU A 927 27.04 -27.72 -29.13
N GLN A 928 28.18 -28.15 -28.56
CA GLN A 928 29.30 -28.75 -29.29
C GLN A 928 28.97 -30.10 -29.95
N LEU A 929 27.92 -30.80 -29.50
CA LEU A 929 27.47 -32.07 -30.09
C LEU A 929 26.56 -31.86 -31.32
N LEU A 930 25.92 -30.68 -31.44
CA LEU A 930 24.91 -30.43 -32.48
C LEU A 930 25.45 -30.43 -33.91
N PRO A 931 26.67 -29.93 -34.22
CA PRO A 931 27.20 -30.01 -35.58
C PRO A 931 27.28 -31.44 -36.13
N GLN A 932 27.53 -32.44 -35.27
CA GLN A 932 27.56 -33.86 -35.70
C GLN A 932 26.16 -34.42 -35.93
N ASN A 933 25.18 -33.97 -35.14
CA ASN A 933 23.78 -34.36 -35.27
C ASN A 933 23.05 -33.62 -36.41
N GLY A 934 23.50 -32.41 -36.76
CA GLY A 934 22.78 -31.47 -37.63
C GLY A 934 21.65 -30.72 -36.90
N GLY A 935 21.66 -30.70 -35.57
CA GLY A 935 20.59 -30.14 -34.74
C GLY A 935 20.50 -28.62 -34.79
N VAL A 936 19.32 -28.09 -34.45
CA VAL A 936 19.02 -26.65 -34.49
C VAL A 936 18.68 -26.14 -33.09
N VAL A 937 19.30 -25.03 -32.69
CA VAL A 937 18.92 -24.29 -31.47
C VAL A 937 18.25 -22.99 -31.88
N MET A 938 17.01 -22.82 -31.44
CA MET A 938 16.27 -21.60 -31.65
C MET A 938 16.44 -20.68 -30.44
N VAL A 939 16.53 -19.38 -30.72
CA VAL A 939 16.71 -18.35 -29.70
C VAL A 939 15.34 -18.04 -29.10
N ASN A 940 15.25 -18.21 -27.78
CA ASN A 940 14.08 -17.84 -27.00
C ASN A 940 14.11 -16.33 -26.70
N PHE A 941 12.96 -15.66 -26.74
CA PHE A 941 12.84 -14.22 -26.44
C PHE A 941 12.21 -13.91 -25.07
N TYR A 942 12.02 -14.92 -24.21
CA TYR A 942 11.51 -14.75 -22.85
C TYR A 942 12.64 -14.21 -21.94
N PRO A 943 12.51 -12.97 -21.41
CA PRO A 943 13.62 -12.28 -20.76
C PRO A 943 14.25 -13.04 -19.60
N SER A 944 13.46 -13.77 -18.81
CA SER A 944 13.94 -14.59 -17.69
C SER A 944 14.95 -15.66 -18.11
N PHE A 945 14.99 -16.05 -19.39
CA PHE A 945 15.93 -17.07 -19.87
C PHE A 945 17.10 -16.48 -20.66
N VAL A 946 17.04 -15.24 -21.15
CA VAL A 946 18.09 -14.68 -22.03
C VAL A 946 18.79 -13.44 -21.49
N VAL A 947 18.28 -12.85 -20.42
CA VAL A 947 18.95 -11.75 -19.71
C VAL A 947 19.69 -12.34 -18.51
N PRO A 948 21.03 -12.25 -18.42
CA PRO A 948 21.82 -12.88 -17.35
C PRO A 948 21.29 -12.59 -15.94
N ALA A 949 21.03 -11.32 -15.65
CA ALA A 949 20.52 -10.88 -14.35
C ALA A 949 19.06 -11.31 -14.09
N ALA A 950 18.26 -11.59 -15.12
CA ALA A 950 16.92 -12.13 -14.94
C ALA A 950 16.97 -13.65 -14.71
N ALA A 951 17.84 -14.35 -15.46
CA ALA A 951 18.11 -15.77 -15.29
C ALA A 951 18.57 -16.12 -13.87
N GLU A 952 19.52 -15.38 -13.30
CA GLU A 952 19.97 -15.61 -11.92
C GLU A 952 18.85 -15.52 -10.86
N ARG A 953 17.76 -14.78 -11.15
CA ARG A 953 16.63 -14.60 -10.24
C ARG A 953 15.50 -15.61 -10.46
N SER A 954 15.50 -16.33 -11.58
CA SER A 954 14.43 -17.25 -11.97
C SER A 954 14.76 -18.73 -11.76
N VAL A 955 15.94 -19.03 -11.23
CA VAL A 955 16.43 -20.40 -10.92
C VAL A 955 16.15 -20.77 -9.48
#